data_AF-A0A3T0JM08-F1
#
_entry.id   AF-A0A3T0JM08-F1
#
_cell.length_a   1.000
_cell.length_b   1.000
_cell.length_c   1.000
_cell.angle_alpha   90.00
_cell.angle_beta   90.00
_cell.angle_gamma   90.00
#
_symmetry.space_group_name_H-M   'P 1'
#
loop_
_entity.id
_entity.type
_entity.pdbx_description
1 polymer ?
#
loop_
_entity_poly.entity_id
_entity_poly.type
_entity_poly.pdbx_seq_one_letter_code
_entity_poly.pdbx_strand_id
1 'polypeptide(L)'
;MSETTTELQEQIFHEPLQGPELEAVTTLVNRHKANAALTQQLALDASRLITSSQERLEKQSGAGFLKRFASSLSGKTSENQLLNQADTLQMQKYAWHYLKQLQQQNLINAQSIAVIRNNLGTMNDYIIETRDFLETAIDRINSRLKTVENSASFHSWSLNIEANKRRFKSIPSNLLILHLTYDFLRAHRDIELNERDVNHLVVTLEKLGVNCDDEVELLGFIIELIDQIEVFGIDRYRTMIELAVNEDHVLDSHFIQKNISGLGFNALYFLSEQYEKIIDLTDDELCNSDTAREKIISLFFGNEFGGLYTNYGIRDLIGEVIGGSLVALDIYKEQNGFNASAEAFLDEEQSETLSLTSDLPDIKAHSFLDKADDEARRTYLRLFALCFDNAASLDGAGQEFLGQLAEHSGCPEVVPQILGIADNPLKEREHLPALQTLLDDDDKAYTWLIDAFFLLTLCRKKVENPRILRVLTALKPGNLKESLSQVLALLKESDEATLVKAAACLAKQTQGWKNIVRYRALRFEQSWIATEKQLYVASMDASNMTMDLMTATSKASDWSSFMGSFDDGFLGKMATAAGSAAYTIGRKSVLSSLNDMRRKAQDFIAANSPALNSANRVIAQWGLPRIEFENDISWSDYDLDNAAENDDWYHQLDDCERQIDRTLTAFSSACSDADDQLGYFRKGDFDSSVVLARVRKQEEREQQKLREALEKQSVTFEHDGKRHLFAIDWHDMQNPPCDPEEIRHIKTDGKVWLIVDNDEHFYRSEDGENWQPVKPNVDDEHIWIRRLDVIDGTWVLMVGSEGFYYSRDALNWERSQYPDVSDNYAFSATEDLVFFNGQWLWRFTERTEFEYTDKGFLFDSTKTSNYDKPAFFCAEEPGAAWERWEGRLHLSEGEEVEYLRAIPGTACLLAFCKYRSFYTTVKKKTNTSSSVMYYVQGKGWRNCTWPENDLSFHDPVVTAMGGTLMCFTWGNLMTSQKGYDWKRQSDALTIETFYHLKDLSLFPSRNNHQRIHVSHDGQAFKEIMLEEGSWKYFAANDQGALCVYAPDSHETYLRVGTFVRQVK
;
A
#
# COMPACT_ATOMS: atom_id res chain seq x y z
N MET A 1 4.40 8.20 -24.37
CA MET A 1 4.97 9.30 -23.55
C MET A 1 6.43 8.98 -23.32
N SER A 2 7.34 9.94 -23.49
CA SER A 2 8.77 9.75 -23.20
C SER A 2 9.01 9.77 -21.69
N GLU A 3 9.85 8.88 -21.17
CA GLU A 3 10.22 8.78 -19.74
C GLU A 3 10.69 10.14 -19.15
N THR A 4 11.29 11.00 -19.97
CA THR A 4 11.81 12.33 -19.60
C THR A 4 10.74 13.37 -19.24
N THR A 5 9.48 13.21 -19.69
CA THR A 5 8.37 14.11 -19.33
C THR A 5 7.71 13.73 -18.01
N THR A 6 7.91 12.50 -17.54
CA THR A 6 7.30 11.94 -16.33
C THR A 6 8.08 12.35 -15.08
N GLU A 7 9.42 12.23 -15.10
CA GLU A 7 10.30 12.68 -14.00
C GLU A 7 10.18 14.19 -13.71
N LEU A 8 9.96 15.00 -14.75
CA LEU A 8 9.82 16.45 -14.62
C LEU A 8 8.46 16.87 -14.03
N GLN A 9 7.40 16.06 -14.22
CA GLN A 9 6.10 16.28 -13.58
C GLN A 9 6.16 15.93 -12.08
N GLU A 10 6.83 14.83 -11.71
CA GLU A 10 7.03 14.43 -10.32
C GLU A 10 7.74 15.51 -9.49
N GLN A 11 8.85 16.07 -10.00
CA GLN A 11 9.58 17.12 -9.27
C GLN A 11 8.74 18.38 -8.99
N ILE A 12 7.84 18.75 -9.91
CA ILE A 12 7.06 20.00 -9.81
C ILE A 12 5.91 19.89 -8.80
N PHE A 13 5.31 18.71 -8.60
CA PHE A 13 4.24 18.50 -7.62
C PHE A 13 4.74 18.45 -6.16
N HIS A 14 6.02 18.11 -5.95
CA HIS A 14 6.67 18.11 -4.62
C HIS A 14 7.38 19.42 -4.27
N GLU A 15 7.60 20.32 -5.24
CA GLU A 15 8.20 21.63 -4.96
C GLU A 15 7.23 22.62 -4.29
N PRO A 16 7.64 23.31 -3.21
CA PRO A 16 6.86 24.41 -2.64
C PRO A 16 6.78 25.60 -3.61
N LEU A 17 5.69 26.37 -3.53
CA LEU A 17 5.59 27.66 -4.22
C LEU A 17 6.60 28.65 -3.65
N GLN A 18 7.31 29.38 -4.51
CA GLN A 18 8.20 30.46 -4.11
C GLN A 18 7.40 31.75 -3.86
N GLY A 19 7.96 32.72 -3.12
CA GLY A 19 7.27 33.95 -2.66
C GLY A 19 6.19 34.54 -3.58
N PRO A 20 6.50 34.95 -4.83
CA PRO A 20 5.52 35.53 -5.75
C PRO A 20 4.46 34.53 -6.25
N GLU A 21 4.82 33.25 -6.34
CA GLU A 21 3.91 32.16 -6.72
C GLU A 21 2.89 31.89 -5.62
N LEU A 22 3.36 31.85 -4.36
CA LEU A 22 2.53 31.66 -3.18
C LEU A 22 1.58 32.85 -2.99
N GLU A 23 2.07 34.07 -3.21
CA GLU A 23 1.25 35.29 -3.15
C GLU A 23 0.14 35.28 -4.22
N ALA A 24 0.44 34.83 -5.44
CA ALA A 24 -0.55 34.73 -6.52
C ALA A 24 -1.69 33.75 -6.17
N VAL A 25 -1.35 32.55 -5.69
CA VAL A 25 -2.34 31.54 -5.28
C VAL A 25 -3.12 31.99 -4.04
N THR A 26 -2.45 32.58 -3.05
CA THR A 26 -3.10 33.08 -1.83
C THR A 26 -4.05 34.25 -2.14
N THR A 27 -3.65 35.14 -3.06
CA THR A 27 -4.50 36.24 -3.53
C THR A 27 -5.71 35.71 -4.30
N LEU A 28 -5.53 34.67 -5.12
CA LEU A 28 -6.62 34.00 -5.82
C LEU A 28 -7.63 33.41 -4.82
N VAL A 29 -7.18 32.67 -3.81
CA VAL A 29 -8.04 32.11 -2.76
C VAL A 29 -8.78 33.23 -2.00
N ASN A 30 -8.07 34.27 -1.57
CA ASN A 30 -8.67 35.38 -0.84
C ASN A 30 -9.68 36.19 -1.67
N ARG A 31 -9.45 36.34 -2.98
CA ARG A 31 -10.36 37.03 -3.91
C ARG A 31 -11.67 36.27 -4.09
N HIS A 32 -11.61 34.95 -4.17
CA HIS A 32 -12.78 34.12 -4.47
C HIS A 32 -13.49 33.59 -3.23
N LYS A 33 -12.89 33.67 -2.02
CA LYS A 33 -13.49 33.23 -0.75
C LYS A 33 -14.89 33.81 -0.46
N ALA A 34 -15.20 35.01 -0.96
CA ALA A 34 -16.52 35.65 -0.80
C ALA A 34 -17.59 35.13 -1.77
N ASN A 35 -17.23 34.29 -2.75
CA ASN A 35 -18.11 33.72 -3.76
C ASN A 35 -17.89 32.20 -3.82
N ALA A 36 -18.81 31.46 -3.20
CA ALA A 36 -18.74 30.00 -3.11
C ALA A 36 -18.85 29.30 -4.47
N ALA A 37 -19.74 29.76 -5.35
CA ALA A 37 -19.99 29.14 -6.65
C ALA A 37 -18.79 29.29 -7.60
N LEU A 38 -18.20 30.48 -7.65
CA LEU A 38 -16.99 30.76 -8.43
C LEU A 38 -15.76 30.03 -7.86
N THR A 39 -15.68 29.89 -6.54
CA THR A 39 -14.62 29.09 -5.89
C THR A 39 -14.73 27.62 -6.29
N GLN A 40 -15.94 27.04 -6.31
CA GLN A 40 -16.15 25.68 -6.78
C GLN A 40 -15.81 25.53 -8.26
N GLN A 41 -16.26 26.48 -9.11
CA GLN A 41 -15.94 26.47 -10.54
C GLN A 41 -14.43 26.41 -10.80
N LEU A 42 -13.65 27.24 -10.11
CA LEU A 42 -12.20 27.26 -10.24
C LEU A 42 -11.54 26.00 -9.65
N ALA A 43 -12.12 25.38 -8.63
CA ALA A 43 -11.65 24.11 -8.10
C ALA A 43 -11.84 22.96 -9.12
N LEU A 44 -13.01 22.91 -9.78
CA LEU A 44 -13.25 21.95 -10.87
C LEU A 44 -12.24 22.17 -12.00
N ASP A 45 -12.04 23.43 -12.42
CA ASP A 45 -11.11 23.78 -13.50
C ASP A 45 -9.66 23.44 -13.17
N ALA A 46 -9.24 23.67 -11.92
CA ALA A 46 -7.93 23.30 -11.42
C ALA A 46 -7.72 21.78 -11.46
N SER A 47 -8.72 21.00 -11.02
CA SER A 47 -8.64 19.53 -11.04
C SER A 47 -8.47 18.99 -12.47
N ARG A 48 -9.19 19.58 -13.43
CA ARG A 48 -9.11 19.21 -14.86
C ARG A 48 -7.78 19.60 -15.50
N LEU A 49 -7.20 20.73 -15.07
CA LEU A 49 -5.92 21.21 -15.57
C LEU A 49 -4.77 20.27 -15.17
N ILE A 50 -4.81 19.77 -13.93
CA ILE A 50 -3.81 18.84 -13.39
C ILE A 50 -3.81 17.52 -14.16
N THR A 51 -4.97 17.01 -14.55
CA THR A 51 -5.11 15.69 -15.20
C THR A 51 -4.90 15.71 -16.72
N SER A 52 -4.77 16.89 -17.31
CA SER A 52 -4.60 17.04 -18.75
C SER A 52 -3.13 16.91 -19.13
N SER A 53 -2.79 16.04 -20.11
CA SER A 53 -1.40 15.94 -20.57
C SER A 53 -0.97 17.18 -21.35
N GLN A 54 0.34 17.44 -21.42
CA GLN A 54 0.88 18.64 -22.10
C GLN A 54 0.47 18.71 -23.58
N GLU A 55 0.61 17.61 -24.33
CA GLU A 55 0.19 17.52 -25.73
C GLU A 55 -1.32 17.78 -25.92
N ARG A 56 -2.13 17.48 -24.90
CA ARG A 56 -3.58 17.74 -24.89
C ARG A 56 -3.89 19.20 -24.56
N LEU A 57 -3.18 19.80 -23.60
CA LEU A 57 -3.34 21.22 -23.25
C LEU A 57 -2.99 22.15 -24.41
N GLU A 58 -2.00 21.77 -25.22
CA GLU A 58 -1.66 22.49 -26.45
C GLU A 58 -2.83 22.46 -27.47
N LYS A 59 -3.45 21.28 -27.66
CA LYS A 59 -4.64 21.10 -28.53
C LYS A 59 -5.90 21.77 -27.97
N GLN A 60 -6.00 21.90 -26.64
CA GLN A 60 -7.14 22.45 -25.92
C GLN A 60 -6.89 23.86 -25.38
N SER A 61 -5.95 24.60 -25.95
CA SER A 61 -5.60 25.97 -25.52
C SER A 61 -6.78 26.96 -25.61
N GLY A 62 -7.80 26.63 -26.40
CA GLY A 62 -9.05 27.35 -26.50
C GLY A 62 -10.09 27.05 -25.39
N ALA A 63 -9.89 26.01 -24.58
CA ALA A 63 -10.89 25.48 -23.66
C ALA A 63 -11.23 26.45 -22.51
N GLY A 64 -12.50 26.44 -22.10
CA GLY A 64 -13.03 27.36 -21.09
C GLY A 64 -12.33 27.25 -19.74
N PHE A 65 -12.10 26.01 -19.25
CA PHE A 65 -11.48 25.76 -17.95
C PHE A 65 -10.06 26.36 -17.86
N LEU A 66 -9.25 26.17 -18.91
CA LEU A 66 -7.89 26.68 -18.97
C LEU A 66 -7.87 28.21 -18.97
N LYS A 67 -8.74 28.84 -19.78
CA LYS A 67 -8.86 30.30 -19.85
C LYS A 67 -9.34 30.92 -18.55
N ARG A 68 -10.31 30.31 -17.88
CA ARG A 68 -10.82 30.80 -16.58
C ARG A 68 -9.75 30.73 -15.50
N PHE A 69 -9.08 29.59 -15.39
CA PHE A 69 -8.05 29.40 -14.37
C PHE A 69 -6.85 30.34 -14.60
N ALA A 70 -6.34 30.41 -15.84
CA ALA A 70 -5.20 31.27 -16.19
C ALA A 70 -5.51 32.78 -16.08
N SER A 71 -6.72 33.20 -16.46
CA SER A 71 -7.12 34.61 -16.34
C SER A 71 -7.33 35.02 -14.88
N SER A 72 -7.86 34.14 -14.04
CA SER A 72 -8.04 34.40 -12.61
C SER A 72 -6.70 34.56 -11.88
N LEU A 73 -5.68 33.80 -12.28
CA LEU A 73 -4.33 33.86 -11.71
C LEU A 73 -3.53 35.08 -12.17
N SER A 74 -3.64 35.47 -13.46
CA SER A 74 -2.84 36.56 -14.05
C SER A 74 -3.49 37.95 -13.97
N GLY A 75 -4.81 38.02 -13.77
CA GLY A 75 -5.57 39.28 -13.75
C GLY A 75 -5.63 40.03 -15.09
N LYS A 76 -5.19 39.42 -16.20
CA LYS A 76 -5.21 40.00 -17.57
C LYS A 76 -6.04 39.13 -18.51
N THR A 77 -6.69 39.74 -19.50
CA THR A 77 -7.40 39.03 -20.58
C THR A 77 -6.41 38.33 -21.52
N SER A 78 -6.78 37.11 -21.91
CA SER A 78 -5.96 36.00 -22.43
C SER A 78 -5.42 36.14 -23.87
N GLU A 79 -5.03 37.34 -24.32
CA GLU A 79 -4.61 37.54 -25.72
C GLU A 79 -3.11 37.29 -25.98
N ASN A 80 -2.29 37.02 -24.95
CA ASN A 80 -0.82 36.98 -25.11
C ASN A 80 -0.08 35.78 -24.47
N GLN A 81 -0.77 34.73 -24.04
CA GLN A 81 -0.11 33.55 -23.45
C GLN A 81 -0.50 32.28 -24.20
N LEU A 82 0.04 32.12 -25.40
CA LEU A 82 0.09 30.80 -26.05
C LEU A 82 1.48 30.18 -25.82
N LEU A 83 1.50 29.26 -24.86
CA LEU A 83 2.14 27.94 -24.88
C LEU A 83 3.66 27.86 -25.14
N ASN A 84 4.43 27.91 -24.06
CA ASN A 84 5.63 27.08 -23.92
C ASN A 84 5.36 25.96 -22.89
N GLN A 85 6.04 24.81 -23.01
CA GLN A 85 5.91 23.66 -22.08
C GLN A 85 6.14 24.06 -20.61
N ALA A 86 7.07 25.01 -20.36
CA ALA A 86 7.36 25.54 -19.04
C ALA A 86 6.15 26.26 -18.39
N ASP A 87 5.38 27.03 -19.15
CA ASP A 87 4.20 27.74 -18.64
C ASP A 87 3.06 26.76 -18.30
N THR A 88 2.94 25.67 -19.06
CA THR A 88 1.91 24.64 -18.86
C THR A 88 2.15 23.85 -17.56
N LEU A 89 3.39 23.44 -17.32
CA LEU A 89 3.79 22.80 -16.07
C LEU A 89 3.64 23.73 -14.87
N GLN A 90 3.96 25.01 -15.02
CA GLN A 90 3.80 25.99 -13.95
C GLN A 90 2.33 26.28 -13.65
N MET A 91 1.45 26.27 -14.66
CA MET A 91 0.00 26.33 -14.46
C MET A 91 -0.54 25.09 -13.72
N GLN A 92 -0.03 23.88 -14.02
CA GLN A 92 -0.37 22.67 -13.28
C GLN A 92 0.10 22.75 -11.81
N LYS A 93 1.30 23.31 -11.57
CA LYS A 93 1.82 23.62 -10.23
C LYS A 93 0.87 24.56 -9.47
N TYR A 94 0.42 25.65 -10.09
CA TYR A 94 -0.51 26.57 -9.46
C TYR A 94 -1.89 25.96 -9.19
N ALA A 95 -2.43 25.17 -10.12
CA ALA A 95 -3.69 24.45 -9.92
C ALA A 95 -3.61 23.48 -8.74
N TRP A 96 -2.51 22.75 -8.62
CA TRP A 96 -2.26 21.83 -7.51
C TRP A 96 -2.24 22.55 -6.16
N HIS A 97 -1.42 23.59 -6.04
CA HIS A 97 -1.31 24.35 -4.79
C HIS A 97 -2.59 25.14 -4.47
N TYR A 98 -3.35 25.56 -5.48
CA TYR A 98 -4.67 26.16 -5.30
C TYR A 98 -5.66 25.17 -4.67
N LEU A 99 -5.79 23.96 -5.22
CA LEU A 99 -6.62 22.90 -4.62
C LEU A 99 -6.17 22.57 -3.20
N LYS A 100 -4.85 22.50 -2.95
CA LYS A 100 -4.28 22.27 -1.62
C LYS A 100 -4.68 23.38 -0.63
N GLN A 101 -4.62 24.65 -1.03
CA GLN A 101 -5.05 25.76 -0.17
C GLN A 101 -6.56 25.79 0.07
N LEU A 102 -7.38 25.52 -0.95
CA LEU A 102 -8.83 25.40 -0.78
C LEU A 102 -9.19 24.27 0.19
N GLN A 103 -8.50 23.13 0.10
CA GLN A 103 -8.65 22.00 1.02
C GLN A 103 -8.25 22.38 2.45
N GLN A 104 -7.08 23.00 2.65
CA GLN A 104 -6.62 23.44 3.97
C GLN A 104 -7.57 24.44 4.63
N GLN A 105 -8.25 25.26 3.83
CA GLN A 105 -9.22 26.25 4.29
C GLN A 105 -10.67 25.73 4.32
N ASN A 106 -10.92 24.46 3.97
CA ASN A 106 -12.24 23.84 3.85
C ASN A 106 -13.21 24.60 2.93
N LEU A 107 -12.71 25.12 1.80
CA LEU A 107 -13.48 25.90 0.84
C LEU A 107 -14.05 25.06 -0.32
N ILE A 108 -13.80 23.75 -0.36
CA ILE A 108 -14.39 22.82 -1.35
C ILE A 108 -15.68 22.26 -0.76
N ASN A 109 -16.79 22.41 -1.48
CA ASN A 109 -18.09 21.89 -1.03
C ASN A 109 -18.23 20.39 -1.34
N ALA A 110 -19.12 19.70 -0.62
CA ALA A 110 -19.31 18.26 -0.77
C ALA A 110 -19.70 17.86 -2.21
N GLN A 111 -20.43 18.72 -2.91
CA GLN A 111 -20.91 18.47 -4.27
C GLN A 111 -19.79 18.50 -5.31
N SER A 112 -18.77 19.35 -5.15
CA SER A 112 -17.64 19.45 -6.09
C SER A 112 -16.61 18.34 -5.90
N ILE A 113 -16.59 17.69 -4.73
CA ILE A 113 -15.63 16.63 -4.40
C ILE A 113 -15.75 15.44 -5.34
N ALA A 114 -16.97 14.99 -5.67
CA ALA A 114 -17.18 13.86 -6.57
C ALA A 114 -16.62 14.15 -7.98
N VAL A 115 -16.84 15.37 -8.48
CA VAL A 115 -16.31 15.80 -9.79
C VAL A 115 -14.79 15.92 -9.78
N ILE A 116 -14.21 16.47 -8.71
CA ILE A 116 -12.75 16.59 -8.52
C ILE A 116 -12.12 15.20 -8.42
N ARG A 117 -12.71 14.28 -7.64
CA ARG A 117 -12.25 12.89 -7.49
C ARG A 117 -12.19 12.18 -8.83
N ASN A 118 -13.24 12.28 -9.64
CA ASN A 118 -13.30 11.60 -10.93
C ASN A 118 -12.35 12.20 -11.96
N ASN A 119 -12.20 13.53 -11.96
CA ASN A 119 -11.17 14.16 -12.79
C ASN A 119 -9.78 13.61 -12.43
N LEU A 120 -9.45 13.53 -11.14
CA LEU A 120 -8.15 13.08 -10.63
C LEU A 120 -7.92 11.56 -10.71
N GLY A 121 -8.99 10.75 -10.73
CA GLY A 121 -8.93 9.29 -10.91
C GLY A 121 -8.32 8.85 -12.24
N THR A 122 -8.15 9.77 -13.20
CA THR A 122 -7.48 9.52 -14.48
C THR A 122 -5.95 9.58 -14.43
N MET A 123 -5.35 9.92 -13.29
CA MET A 123 -3.89 9.85 -13.08
C MET A 123 -3.49 8.41 -12.72
N ASN A 124 -2.54 7.83 -13.47
CA ASN A 124 -1.97 6.50 -13.22
C ASN A 124 -1.45 6.34 -11.77
N ASP A 125 -1.28 5.08 -11.33
CA ASP A 125 -0.78 4.55 -10.04
C ASP A 125 0.42 5.25 -9.36
N TYR A 126 1.04 6.27 -9.97
CA TYR A 126 2.27 6.92 -9.52
C TYR A 126 2.08 8.05 -8.51
N ILE A 127 0.85 8.51 -8.23
CA ILE A 127 0.62 9.52 -7.19
C ILE A 127 -0.37 9.05 -6.13
N ILE A 128 0.00 7.95 -5.46
CA ILE A 128 -0.67 7.43 -4.25
C ILE A 128 -0.84 8.53 -3.20
N GLU A 129 0.14 9.44 -3.06
CA GLU A 129 0.09 10.55 -2.12
C GLU A 129 -1.01 11.59 -2.46
N THR A 130 -1.39 11.74 -3.74
CA THR A 130 -2.48 12.62 -4.17
C THR A 130 -3.84 12.00 -3.91
N ARG A 131 -3.97 10.69 -4.09
CA ARG A 131 -5.18 9.94 -3.76
C ARG A 131 -5.41 9.91 -2.24
N ASP A 132 -4.38 9.60 -1.47
CA ASP A 132 -4.45 9.56 0.00
C ASP A 132 -4.70 10.96 0.61
N PHE A 133 -4.09 12.01 0.06
CA PHE A 133 -4.32 13.40 0.51
C PHE A 133 -5.77 13.84 0.28
N LEU A 134 -6.36 13.46 -0.85
CA LEU A 134 -7.76 13.77 -1.18
C LEU A 134 -8.74 12.84 -0.47
N GLU A 135 -8.43 11.56 -0.31
CA GLU A 135 -9.19 10.61 0.54
C GLU A 135 -9.25 11.12 1.99
N THR A 136 -8.14 11.66 2.52
CA THR A 136 -8.11 12.29 3.85
C THR A 136 -8.97 13.56 3.91
N ALA A 137 -9.08 14.32 2.81
CA ALA A 137 -9.97 15.47 2.71
C ALA A 137 -11.45 15.05 2.61
N ILE A 138 -11.73 13.95 1.89
CA ILE A 138 -13.04 13.29 1.72
C ILE A 138 -13.54 12.81 3.09
N ASP A 139 -12.72 12.09 3.86
CA ASP A 139 -13.08 11.59 5.19
C ASP A 139 -13.33 12.71 6.21
N ARG A 140 -12.60 13.83 6.09
CA ARG A 140 -12.78 15.01 6.96
C ARG A 140 -14.05 15.79 6.68
N ILE A 141 -14.55 15.78 5.44
CA ILE A 141 -15.79 16.46 5.06
C ILE A 141 -16.99 15.54 5.32
N ASN A 142 -16.85 14.24 5.06
CA ASN A 142 -17.87 13.22 5.35
C ASN A 142 -18.16 13.04 6.85
N SER A 143 -17.19 13.31 7.71
CA SER A 143 -17.39 13.32 9.17
C SER A 143 -18.09 14.59 9.69
N ARG A 144 -18.14 15.68 8.91
CA ARG A 144 -18.70 17.00 9.32
C ARG A 144 -20.18 17.18 8.98
N LEU A 145 -20.74 16.42 8.04
CA LEU A 145 -22.15 16.53 7.63
C LEU A 145 -23.05 15.56 8.39
N LYS A 146 -23.35 15.87 9.66
CA LYS A 146 -24.40 15.20 10.44
C LYS A 146 -25.62 16.10 10.58
N THR A 147 -26.62 15.89 9.73
CA THR A 147 -27.99 16.36 9.97
C THR A 147 -28.96 15.19 9.75
N VAL A 148 -29.74 14.90 10.79
CA VAL A 148 -30.67 13.75 10.87
C VAL A 148 -32.05 14.08 10.26
N GLU A 149 -32.24 15.29 9.72
CA GLU A 149 -33.56 15.81 9.36
C GLU A 149 -34.03 15.53 7.91
N ASN A 150 -33.15 15.13 6.99
CA ASN A 150 -33.52 14.94 5.56
C ASN A 150 -34.08 13.54 5.21
N SER A 151 -33.95 12.57 6.12
CA SER A 151 -34.19 11.14 5.84
C SER A 151 -35.63 10.81 5.39
N ALA A 152 -36.64 11.55 5.86
CA ALA A 152 -38.05 11.27 5.54
C ALA A 152 -38.41 11.57 4.07
N SER A 153 -37.83 12.62 3.48
CA SER A 153 -38.08 13.01 2.08
C SER A 153 -37.49 11.98 1.11
N PHE A 154 -36.24 11.55 1.35
CA PHE A 154 -35.56 10.53 0.54
C PHE A 154 -36.26 9.16 0.61
N HIS A 155 -36.72 8.77 1.81
CA HIS A 155 -37.49 7.52 1.98
C HIS A 155 -38.83 7.57 1.23
N SER A 156 -39.53 8.70 1.26
CA SER A 156 -40.79 8.87 0.51
C SER A 156 -40.57 8.76 -1.01
N TRP A 157 -39.52 9.40 -1.54
CA TRP A 157 -39.13 9.28 -2.94
C TRP A 157 -38.80 7.84 -3.32
N SER A 158 -37.92 7.17 -2.57
CA SER A 158 -37.52 5.79 -2.82
C SER A 158 -38.72 4.82 -2.78
N LEU A 159 -39.61 4.95 -1.79
CA LEU A 159 -40.83 4.16 -1.68
C LEU A 159 -41.78 4.35 -2.87
N ASN A 160 -41.89 5.58 -3.40
CA ASN A 160 -42.70 5.86 -4.59
C ASN A 160 -42.14 5.18 -5.85
N ILE A 161 -40.81 5.14 -6.02
CA ILE A 161 -40.15 4.43 -7.11
C ILE A 161 -40.34 2.92 -6.95
N GLU A 162 -40.14 2.38 -5.74
CA GLU A 162 -40.33 0.95 -5.43
C GLU A 162 -41.77 0.48 -5.66
N ALA A 163 -42.77 1.27 -5.24
CA ALA A 163 -44.18 0.99 -5.49
C ALA A 163 -44.51 0.91 -6.99
N ASN A 164 -43.76 1.64 -7.83
CA ASN A 164 -43.92 1.71 -9.28
C ASN A 164 -42.85 0.93 -10.06
N LYS A 165 -42.12 0.02 -9.40
CA LYS A 165 -40.97 -0.74 -9.95
C LYS A 165 -41.18 -1.33 -11.35
N ARG A 166 -42.39 -1.77 -11.69
CA ARG A 166 -42.71 -2.33 -13.02
C ARG A 166 -42.52 -1.32 -14.16
N ARG A 167 -42.77 -0.04 -13.92
CA ARG A 167 -42.60 1.05 -14.90
C ARG A 167 -41.12 1.37 -15.15
N PHE A 168 -40.29 1.25 -14.12
CA PHE A 168 -38.87 1.57 -14.20
C PHE A 168 -38.04 0.41 -14.77
N LYS A 169 -38.44 -0.85 -14.52
CA LYS A 169 -37.78 -2.04 -15.09
C LYS A 169 -37.78 -2.12 -16.62
N SER A 170 -38.67 -1.40 -17.30
CA SER A 170 -38.71 -1.36 -18.77
C SER A 170 -37.76 -0.34 -19.38
N ILE A 171 -37.09 0.48 -18.56
CA ILE A 171 -36.10 1.47 -19.02
C ILE A 171 -34.73 0.77 -19.09
N PRO A 172 -33.98 0.90 -20.20
CA PRO A 172 -32.61 0.38 -20.32
C PRO A 172 -31.67 0.93 -19.22
N SER A 173 -30.64 0.17 -18.85
CA SER A 173 -29.83 0.43 -17.65
C SER A 173 -29.19 1.82 -17.60
N ASN A 174 -28.53 2.28 -18.67
CA ASN A 174 -27.83 3.58 -18.67
C ASN A 174 -28.83 4.74 -18.62
N LEU A 175 -29.93 4.65 -19.38
CA LEU A 175 -31.04 5.58 -19.28
C LEU A 175 -31.73 5.54 -17.91
N LEU A 176 -31.84 4.38 -17.26
CA LEU A 176 -32.44 4.27 -15.93
C LEU A 176 -31.58 4.95 -14.86
N ILE A 177 -30.26 4.80 -14.94
CA ILE A 177 -29.29 5.48 -14.08
C ILE A 177 -29.46 6.99 -14.21
N LEU A 178 -29.42 7.53 -15.43
CA LEU A 178 -29.61 8.97 -15.68
C LEU A 178 -31.00 9.44 -15.24
N HIS A 179 -32.05 8.69 -15.58
CA HIS A 179 -33.43 9.05 -15.25
C HIS A 179 -33.63 9.24 -13.75
N LEU A 180 -33.19 8.26 -12.95
CA LEU A 180 -33.34 8.35 -11.49
C LEU A 180 -32.38 9.34 -10.86
N THR A 181 -31.20 9.56 -11.44
CA THR A 181 -30.24 10.57 -10.96
C THR A 181 -30.81 11.98 -11.11
N TYR A 182 -31.35 12.31 -12.28
CA TYR A 182 -31.98 13.62 -12.50
C TYR A 182 -33.35 13.75 -11.81
N ASP A 183 -34.13 12.67 -11.69
CA ASP A 183 -35.37 12.68 -10.90
C ASP A 183 -35.09 12.94 -9.41
N PHE A 184 -34.07 12.30 -8.84
CA PHE A 184 -33.62 12.53 -7.47
C PHE A 184 -33.21 13.99 -7.25
N LEU A 185 -32.41 14.57 -8.15
CA LEU A 185 -32.05 16.00 -8.11
C LEU A 185 -33.28 16.91 -8.15
N ARG A 186 -34.26 16.60 -9.01
CA ARG A 186 -35.49 17.42 -9.14
C ARG A 186 -36.41 17.29 -7.93
N ALA A 187 -36.52 16.11 -7.35
CA ALA A 187 -37.33 15.85 -6.17
C ALA A 187 -36.78 16.53 -4.90
N HIS A 188 -35.50 16.92 -4.91
CA HIS A 188 -34.78 17.40 -3.74
C HIS A 188 -34.06 18.75 -3.97
N ARG A 189 -34.58 19.60 -4.87
CA ARG A 189 -33.98 20.90 -5.25
C ARG A 189 -33.72 21.88 -4.09
N ASP A 190 -34.50 21.79 -3.03
CA ASP A 190 -34.43 22.67 -1.86
C ASP A 190 -33.60 22.08 -0.71
N ILE A 191 -32.97 20.92 -0.91
CA ILE A 191 -32.20 20.20 0.11
C ILE A 191 -30.72 20.24 -0.27
N GLU A 192 -29.86 20.62 0.67
CA GLU A 192 -28.42 20.51 0.51
C GLU A 192 -28.00 19.03 0.59
N LEU A 193 -27.73 18.42 -0.57
CA LEU A 193 -27.39 16.99 -0.69
C LEU A 193 -25.95 16.72 -0.22
N ASN A 194 -25.77 15.66 0.57
CA ASN A 194 -24.47 15.08 0.93
C ASN A 194 -24.28 13.67 0.34
N GLU A 195 -23.08 13.10 0.46
CA GLU A 195 -22.76 11.77 -0.11
C GLU A 195 -23.61 10.63 0.48
N ARG A 196 -23.98 10.70 1.77
CA ARG A 196 -24.86 9.68 2.38
C ARG A 196 -26.28 9.75 1.82
N ASP A 197 -26.74 10.92 1.42
CA ASP A 197 -28.05 11.09 0.81
C ASP A 197 -28.10 10.41 -0.58
N VAL A 198 -26.98 10.44 -1.32
CA VAL A 198 -26.83 9.74 -2.61
C VAL A 198 -26.96 8.21 -2.46
N ASN A 199 -26.63 7.64 -1.30
CA ASN A 199 -26.84 6.21 -1.05
C ASN A 199 -28.33 5.80 -1.15
N HIS A 200 -29.28 6.72 -0.91
CA HIS A 200 -30.70 6.41 -1.13
C HIS A 200 -31.01 6.18 -2.61
N LEU A 201 -30.38 6.94 -3.52
CA LEU A 201 -30.47 6.71 -4.97
C LEU A 201 -29.80 5.39 -5.36
N VAL A 202 -28.59 5.12 -4.86
CA VAL A 202 -27.82 3.89 -5.13
C VAL A 202 -28.61 2.64 -4.72
N VAL A 203 -29.10 2.59 -3.48
CA VAL A 203 -29.92 1.47 -2.98
C VAL A 203 -31.21 1.31 -3.79
N THR A 204 -31.80 2.41 -4.27
CA THR A 204 -33.00 2.35 -5.11
C THR A 204 -32.68 1.75 -6.49
N LEU A 205 -31.56 2.12 -7.11
CA LEU A 205 -31.05 1.55 -8.37
C LEU A 205 -30.71 0.06 -8.23
N GLU A 206 -30.05 -0.34 -7.14
CA GLU A 206 -29.75 -1.75 -6.83
C GLU A 206 -31.02 -2.59 -6.70
N LYS A 207 -32.03 -2.06 -6.00
CA LYS A 207 -33.34 -2.72 -5.91
C LYS A 207 -34.01 -2.87 -7.27
N LEU A 208 -33.70 -2.03 -8.25
CA LEU A 208 -34.20 -2.13 -9.63
C LEU A 208 -33.38 -3.08 -10.51
N GLY A 209 -32.23 -3.55 -10.04
CA GLY A 209 -31.36 -4.52 -10.71
C GLY A 209 -30.16 -3.91 -11.43
N VAL A 210 -29.80 -2.67 -11.11
CA VAL A 210 -28.56 -2.03 -11.57
C VAL A 210 -27.47 -2.29 -10.52
N ASN A 211 -26.34 -2.89 -10.91
CA ASN A 211 -25.21 -3.04 -9.99
C ASN A 211 -24.38 -1.75 -9.99
N CYS A 212 -24.54 -0.90 -8.97
CA CYS A 212 -23.84 0.37 -8.91
C CYS A 212 -22.34 0.26 -8.58
N ASP A 213 -21.86 -0.94 -8.24
CA ASP A 213 -20.45 -1.24 -7.96
C ASP A 213 -19.69 -1.75 -9.21
N ASP A 214 -20.38 -1.90 -10.35
CA ASP A 214 -19.73 -2.22 -11.62
C ASP A 214 -18.92 -1.04 -12.15
N GLU A 215 -17.85 -1.35 -12.89
CA GLU A 215 -17.08 -0.38 -13.66
C GLU A 215 -17.53 -0.35 -15.12
N VAL A 216 -17.60 0.84 -15.70
CA VAL A 216 -17.95 1.08 -17.10
C VAL A 216 -16.88 1.94 -17.76
N GLU A 217 -16.44 1.59 -18.95
CA GLU A 217 -15.65 2.52 -19.75
C GLU A 217 -16.56 3.66 -20.24
N LEU A 218 -16.17 4.92 -20.06
CA LEU A 218 -17.03 6.07 -20.41
C LEU A 218 -17.43 6.07 -21.89
N LEU A 219 -16.52 5.72 -22.81
CA LEU A 219 -16.83 5.58 -24.22
C LEU A 219 -17.86 4.48 -24.46
N GLY A 220 -17.68 3.31 -23.84
CA GLY A 220 -18.67 2.22 -23.86
C GLY A 220 -20.05 2.67 -23.36
N PHE A 221 -20.10 3.39 -22.24
CA PHE A 221 -21.34 3.95 -21.69
C PHE A 221 -22.02 4.92 -22.67
N ILE A 222 -21.26 5.79 -23.35
CA ILE A 222 -21.77 6.74 -24.35
C ILE A 222 -22.32 5.99 -25.58
N ILE A 223 -21.61 4.97 -26.07
CA ILE A 223 -22.04 4.18 -27.23
C ILE A 223 -23.37 3.48 -26.92
N GLU A 224 -23.45 2.79 -25.77
CA GLU A 224 -24.70 2.16 -25.34
C GLU A 224 -25.82 3.16 -25.11
N LEU A 225 -25.50 4.36 -24.61
CA LEU A 225 -26.48 5.43 -24.43
C LEU A 225 -27.02 5.95 -25.77
N ILE A 226 -26.17 6.06 -26.81
CA ILE A 226 -26.61 6.41 -28.17
C ILE A 226 -27.63 5.39 -28.69
N ASP A 227 -27.34 4.09 -28.55
CA ASP A 227 -28.27 3.01 -28.95
C ASP A 227 -29.60 3.10 -28.21
N GLN A 228 -29.54 3.40 -26.91
CA GLN A 228 -30.73 3.53 -26.07
C GLN A 228 -31.54 4.79 -26.43
N ILE A 229 -30.89 5.90 -26.79
CA ILE A 229 -31.55 7.14 -27.25
C ILE A 229 -32.25 6.93 -28.59
N GLU A 230 -31.70 6.11 -29.48
CA GLU A 230 -32.34 5.79 -30.77
C GLU A 230 -33.75 5.23 -30.55
N VAL A 231 -33.91 4.34 -29.57
CA VAL A 231 -35.19 3.74 -29.20
C VAL A 231 -36.03 4.66 -28.31
N PHE A 232 -35.40 5.40 -27.40
CA PHE A 232 -36.08 6.22 -26.39
C PHE A 232 -36.56 7.58 -26.94
N GLY A 233 -35.87 8.12 -27.95
CA GLY A 233 -36.08 9.42 -28.57
C GLY A 233 -35.20 10.52 -27.96
N ILE A 234 -34.51 11.27 -28.84
CA ILE A 234 -33.60 12.36 -28.45
C ILE A 234 -34.31 13.48 -27.66
N ASP A 235 -35.55 13.83 -28.00
CA ASP A 235 -36.30 14.86 -27.26
C ASP A 235 -36.57 14.43 -25.82
N ARG A 236 -36.87 13.14 -25.59
CA ARG A 236 -37.09 12.62 -24.24
C ARG A 236 -35.80 12.55 -23.44
N TYR A 237 -34.68 12.24 -24.10
CA TYR A 237 -33.36 12.30 -23.47
C TYR A 237 -32.99 13.73 -23.07
N ARG A 238 -33.18 14.71 -23.96
CA ARG A 238 -32.97 16.15 -23.69
C ARG A 238 -33.78 16.61 -22.48
N THR A 239 -35.08 16.29 -22.43
CA THR A 239 -35.92 16.60 -21.27
C THR A 239 -35.46 15.85 -20.01
N MET A 240 -34.96 14.62 -20.12
CA MET A 240 -34.49 13.83 -18.97
C MET A 240 -33.30 14.48 -18.27
N ILE A 241 -32.34 15.01 -19.01
CA ILE A 241 -31.12 15.63 -18.46
C ILE A 241 -31.24 17.15 -18.25
N GLU A 242 -32.40 17.74 -18.52
CA GLU A 242 -32.63 19.19 -18.43
C GLU A 242 -32.44 19.71 -17.00
N LEU A 243 -31.60 20.74 -16.85
CA LEU A 243 -31.42 21.50 -15.62
C LEU A 243 -32.11 22.85 -15.73
N ALA A 244 -32.93 23.17 -14.73
CA ALA A 244 -33.68 24.41 -14.70
C ALA A 244 -33.76 24.94 -13.27
N VAL A 245 -33.57 26.25 -13.11
CA VAL A 245 -33.77 26.94 -11.82
C VAL A 245 -35.27 27.02 -11.51
N ASN A 246 -36.08 27.32 -12.53
CA ASN A 246 -37.54 27.32 -12.51
C ASN A 246 -38.07 27.08 -13.95
N GLU A 247 -39.39 27.12 -14.15
CA GLU A 247 -40.02 26.84 -15.46
C GLU A 247 -39.55 27.76 -16.59
N ASP A 248 -39.07 28.97 -16.29
CA ASP A 248 -38.66 29.98 -17.27
C ASP A 248 -37.13 30.05 -17.49
N HIS A 249 -36.34 29.38 -16.64
CA HIS A 249 -34.88 29.50 -16.62
C HIS A 249 -34.19 28.13 -16.71
N VAL A 250 -34.14 27.62 -17.93
CA VAL A 250 -33.44 26.38 -18.31
C VAL A 250 -32.00 26.67 -18.69
N LEU A 251 -31.06 25.86 -18.20
CA LEU A 251 -29.64 25.94 -18.53
C LEU A 251 -29.40 25.25 -19.88
N ASP A 252 -28.88 26.00 -20.86
CA ASP A 252 -28.51 25.41 -22.14
C ASP A 252 -27.20 24.58 -22.05
N SER A 253 -27.03 23.65 -22.99
CA SER A 253 -25.87 22.74 -23.01
C SER A 253 -24.54 23.50 -23.17
N HIS A 254 -24.54 24.63 -23.86
CA HIS A 254 -23.35 25.47 -24.04
C HIS A 254 -22.94 26.15 -22.72
N PHE A 255 -23.91 26.59 -21.89
CA PHE A 255 -23.65 27.12 -20.56
C PHE A 255 -22.99 26.08 -19.67
N ILE A 256 -23.49 24.85 -19.68
CA ILE A 256 -22.96 23.76 -18.84
C ILE A 256 -21.53 23.41 -19.27
N GLN A 257 -21.33 23.11 -20.57
CA GLN A 257 -20.01 22.80 -21.12
C GLN A 257 -19.02 23.95 -20.93
N LYS A 258 -19.51 25.20 -20.96
CA LYS A 258 -18.68 26.38 -20.68
C LYS A 258 -18.34 26.49 -19.20
N ASN A 259 -19.20 26.16 -18.25
CA ASN A 259 -18.99 26.50 -16.84
C ASN A 259 -18.52 25.35 -15.95
N ILE A 260 -18.74 24.09 -16.34
CA ILE A 260 -18.42 22.90 -15.55
C ILE A 260 -17.35 22.09 -16.27
N SER A 261 -16.40 21.52 -15.52
CA SER A 261 -15.25 20.77 -16.05
C SER A 261 -15.24 19.29 -15.62
N GLY A 262 -16.42 18.67 -15.53
CA GLY A 262 -16.60 17.22 -15.34
C GLY A 262 -16.68 16.48 -16.68
N LEU A 263 -15.92 15.40 -16.85
CA LEU A 263 -15.78 14.67 -18.11
C LEU A 263 -17.06 13.88 -18.48
N GLY A 264 -17.52 13.00 -17.60
CA GLY A 264 -18.73 12.21 -17.81
C GLY A 264 -19.98 13.08 -17.86
N PHE A 265 -20.06 14.10 -17.00
CA PHE A 265 -21.17 15.04 -16.98
C PHE A 265 -21.29 15.86 -18.28
N ASN A 266 -20.19 16.46 -18.77
CA ASN A 266 -20.22 17.23 -20.01
C ASN A 266 -20.47 16.36 -21.24
N ALA A 267 -20.01 15.11 -21.25
CA ALA A 267 -20.28 14.19 -22.34
C ALA A 267 -21.78 13.98 -22.59
N LEU A 268 -22.62 14.01 -21.53
CA LEU A 268 -24.08 13.90 -21.65
C LEU A 268 -24.71 15.06 -22.42
N TYR A 269 -24.28 16.30 -22.13
CA TYR A 269 -24.81 17.50 -22.78
C TYR A 269 -24.24 17.70 -24.18
N PHE A 270 -22.98 17.33 -24.38
CA PHE A 270 -22.40 17.31 -25.71
C PHE A 270 -23.10 16.28 -26.61
N LEU A 271 -23.40 15.09 -26.07
CA LEU A 271 -24.21 14.09 -26.77
C LEU A 271 -25.58 14.67 -27.13
N SER A 272 -26.27 15.32 -26.20
CA SER A 272 -27.57 15.98 -26.45
C SER A 272 -27.53 16.98 -27.61
N GLU A 273 -26.46 17.76 -27.71
CA GLU A 273 -26.28 18.78 -28.75
C GLU A 273 -25.87 18.18 -30.11
N GLN A 274 -25.01 17.17 -30.11
CA GLN A 274 -24.41 16.62 -31.33
C GLN A 274 -25.05 15.31 -31.81
N TYR A 275 -26.05 14.78 -31.10
CA TYR A 275 -26.68 13.47 -31.37
C TYR A 275 -27.03 13.28 -32.85
N GLU A 276 -27.73 14.25 -33.44
CA GLU A 276 -28.19 14.16 -34.84
C GLU A 276 -27.01 14.04 -35.81
N LYS A 277 -25.93 14.80 -35.60
CA LYS A 277 -24.71 14.71 -36.41
C LYS A 277 -23.96 13.40 -36.19
N ILE A 278 -23.97 12.88 -34.96
CA ILE A 278 -23.34 11.60 -34.65
C ILE A 278 -24.07 10.49 -35.38
N ILE A 279 -25.41 10.43 -35.29
CA ILE A 279 -26.23 9.45 -35.99
C ILE A 279 -26.06 9.56 -37.51
N ASP A 280 -26.10 10.77 -38.09
CA ASP A 280 -25.88 10.99 -39.53
C ASP A 280 -24.51 10.44 -40.01
N LEU A 281 -23.49 10.45 -39.15
CA LEU A 281 -22.14 9.95 -39.47
C LEU A 281 -21.94 8.47 -39.13
N THR A 282 -22.77 7.92 -38.25
CA THR A 282 -22.72 6.51 -37.81
C THR A 282 -23.80 5.63 -38.41
N ASP A 283 -24.62 6.17 -39.32
CA ASP A 283 -25.66 5.44 -40.04
C ASP A 283 -25.07 4.27 -40.84
N ASP A 284 -25.85 3.19 -40.98
CA ASP A 284 -25.44 1.91 -41.58
C ASP A 284 -25.02 2.06 -43.07
N GLU A 285 -25.44 3.14 -43.74
CA GLU A 285 -25.01 3.47 -45.11
C GLU A 285 -23.59 4.06 -45.18
N LEU A 286 -23.12 4.72 -44.12
CA LEU A 286 -21.82 5.41 -44.06
C LEU A 286 -20.80 4.68 -43.16
N CYS A 287 -21.28 3.85 -42.24
CA CYS A 287 -20.47 3.07 -41.31
C CYS A 287 -20.61 1.57 -41.56
N ASN A 288 -19.50 0.88 -41.87
CA ASN A 288 -19.53 -0.51 -42.33
C ASN A 288 -19.21 -1.57 -41.26
N SER A 289 -18.98 -1.16 -40.01
CA SER A 289 -18.67 -2.04 -38.88
C SER A 289 -18.76 -1.31 -37.54
N ASP A 290 -19.03 -2.05 -36.46
CA ASP A 290 -19.04 -1.53 -35.08
C ASP A 290 -17.71 -0.85 -34.70
N THR A 291 -16.57 -1.40 -35.18
CA THR A 291 -15.24 -0.80 -34.95
C THR A 291 -15.09 0.56 -35.65
N ALA A 292 -15.69 0.74 -36.83
CA ALA A 292 -15.69 2.04 -37.51
C ALA A 292 -16.59 3.04 -36.78
N ARG A 293 -17.73 2.57 -36.24
CA ARG A 293 -18.68 3.37 -35.46
C ARG A 293 -18.06 3.88 -34.17
N GLU A 294 -17.45 2.99 -33.40
CA GLU A 294 -16.68 3.33 -32.20
C GLU A 294 -15.57 4.34 -32.49
N LYS A 295 -14.82 4.15 -33.59
CA LYS A 295 -13.75 5.07 -33.99
C LYS A 295 -14.27 6.45 -34.38
N ILE A 296 -15.43 6.54 -35.05
CA ILE A 296 -16.07 7.81 -35.40
C ILE A 296 -16.54 8.52 -34.13
N ILE A 297 -17.22 7.82 -33.23
CA ILE A 297 -17.70 8.37 -31.95
C ILE A 297 -16.51 8.83 -31.09
N SER A 298 -15.46 8.00 -30.98
CA SER A 298 -14.23 8.34 -30.26
C SER A 298 -13.52 9.55 -30.87
N LEU A 299 -13.49 9.71 -32.19
CA LEU A 299 -12.92 10.90 -32.83
C LEU A 299 -13.77 12.14 -32.55
N PHE A 300 -15.09 11.99 -32.60
CA PHE A 300 -16.04 13.08 -32.46
C PHE A 300 -16.04 13.64 -31.03
N PHE A 301 -16.12 12.77 -30.02
CA PHE A 301 -15.95 13.17 -28.62
C PHE A 301 -14.50 13.48 -28.29
N GLY A 302 -13.52 12.80 -28.88
CA GLY A 302 -12.09 12.94 -28.57
C GLY A 302 -11.48 14.28 -28.97
N ASN A 303 -12.12 15.00 -29.88
CA ASN A 303 -11.74 16.38 -30.22
C ASN A 303 -12.09 17.38 -29.10
N GLU A 304 -13.16 17.11 -28.34
CA GLU A 304 -13.64 17.99 -27.26
C GLU A 304 -13.20 17.48 -25.86
N PHE A 305 -13.15 16.17 -25.68
CA PHE A 305 -12.91 15.50 -24.40
C PHE A 305 -11.69 14.58 -24.45
N GLY A 306 -10.71 14.82 -23.58
CA GLY A 306 -9.64 13.87 -23.29
C GLY A 306 -10.08 12.87 -22.22
N GLY A 307 -9.70 11.59 -22.37
CA GLY A 307 -9.91 10.54 -21.35
C GLY A 307 -11.19 9.70 -21.51
N LEU A 308 -11.73 9.57 -22.72
CA LEU A 308 -12.96 8.80 -22.97
C LEU A 308 -12.86 7.29 -22.64
N TYR A 309 -11.64 6.74 -22.65
CA TYR A 309 -11.36 5.35 -22.28
C TYR A 309 -11.13 5.16 -20.77
N THR A 310 -11.59 6.11 -19.94
CA THR A 310 -11.49 6.01 -18.48
C THR A 310 -12.57 5.06 -17.97
N ASN A 311 -12.19 4.15 -17.07
CA ASN A 311 -13.15 3.33 -16.33
C ASN A 311 -13.75 4.14 -15.18
N TYR A 312 -15.08 4.15 -15.14
CA TYR A 312 -15.90 4.79 -14.13
C TYR A 312 -16.61 3.73 -13.30
N GLY A 313 -16.51 3.79 -11.98
CA GLY A 313 -17.52 3.15 -11.14
C GLY A 313 -18.89 3.79 -11.42
N ILE A 314 -19.96 3.00 -11.58
CA ILE A 314 -21.29 3.56 -11.84
C ILE A 314 -21.71 4.53 -10.73
N ARG A 315 -21.39 4.21 -9.47
CA ARG A 315 -21.57 5.09 -8.31
C ARG A 315 -20.84 6.43 -8.45
N ASP A 316 -19.62 6.41 -8.98
CA ASP A 316 -18.80 7.60 -9.17
C ASP A 316 -19.35 8.48 -10.31
N LEU A 317 -19.86 7.88 -11.38
CA LEU A 317 -20.54 8.60 -12.46
C LEU A 317 -21.82 9.31 -11.96
N ILE A 318 -22.62 8.65 -11.12
CA ILE A 318 -23.79 9.25 -10.46
C ILE A 318 -23.36 10.45 -9.61
N GLY A 319 -22.30 10.30 -8.82
CA GLY A 319 -21.73 11.38 -8.02
C GLY A 319 -21.30 12.59 -8.87
N GLU A 320 -20.66 12.35 -10.02
CA GLU A 320 -20.26 13.42 -10.94
C GLU A 320 -21.45 14.18 -11.50
N VAL A 321 -22.50 13.46 -11.92
CA VAL A 321 -23.70 14.07 -12.50
C VAL A 321 -24.44 14.92 -11.48
N ILE A 322 -24.56 14.45 -10.24
CA ILE A 322 -25.16 15.21 -9.14
C ILE A 322 -24.34 16.45 -8.83
N GLY A 323 -23.03 16.28 -8.62
CA GLY A 323 -22.12 17.38 -8.29
C GLY A 323 -22.08 18.46 -9.37
N GLY A 324 -21.89 18.06 -10.62
CA GLY A 324 -21.86 18.97 -11.77
C GLY A 324 -23.18 19.72 -11.97
N SER A 325 -24.31 19.06 -11.74
CA SER A 325 -25.64 19.67 -11.86
C SER A 325 -25.87 20.77 -10.82
N LEU A 326 -25.52 20.51 -9.55
CA LEU A 326 -25.72 21.47 -8.46
C LEU A 326 -24.82 22.70 -8.66
N VAL A 327 -23.55 22.49 -8.98
CA VAL A 327 -22.61 23.60 -9.25
C VAL A 327 -23.07 24.42 -10.46
N ALA A 328 -23.57 23.79 -11.53
CA ALA A 328 -24.10 24.50 -12.69
C ALA A 328 -25.28 25.41 -12.32
N LEU A 329 -26.22 24.89 -11.52
CA LEU A 329 -27.38 25.65 -11.05
C LEU A 329 -26.97 26.83 -10.17
N ASP A 330 -26.00 26.64 -9.27
CA ASP A 330 -25.55 27.71 -8.37
C ASP A 330 -24.82 28.82 -9.12
N ILE A 331 -23.95 28.47 -10.09
CA ILE A 331 -23.30 29.44 -10.98
C ILE A 331 -24.36 30.21 -11.77
N TYR A 332 -25.37 29.52 -12.31
CA TYR A 332 -26.43 30.17 -13.08
C TYR A 332 -27.28 31.11 -12.21
N LYS A 333 -27.62 30.70 -10.98
CA LYS A 333 -28.36 31.52 -10.00
C LYS A 333 -27.59 32.79 -9.68
N GLU A 334 -26.29 32.67 -9.45
CA GLU A 334 -25.44 33.81 -9.11
C GLU A 334 -25.27 34.78 -10.29
N GLN A 335 -24.95 34.27 -11.49
CA GLN A 335 -24.73 35.11 -12.68
C GLN A 335 -25.98 35.88 -13.13
N ASN A 336 -27.16 35.33 -12.87
CA ASN A 336 -28.44 35.93 -13.26
C ASN A 336 -29.16 36.64 -12.09
N GLY A 337 -28.50 36.81 -10.95
CA GLY A 337 -29.04 37.59 -9.83
C GLY A 337 -30.25 36.95 -9.13
N PHE A 338 -30.43 35.63 -9.24
CA PHE A 338 -31.42 34.89 -8.45
C PHE A 338 -31.03 34.83 -6.97
N ASN A 339 -29.77 35.16 -6.65
CA ASN A 339 -29.28 35.41 -5.30
C ASN A 339 -29.46 36.92 -4.95
N ALA A 340 -30.67 37.47 -5.05
CA ALA A 340 -30.95 38.84 -4.64
C ALA A 340 -31.08 38.94 -3.10
N SER A 341 -30.25 39.80 -2.51
CA SER A 341 -29.99 39.97 -1.07
C SER A 341 -31.22 40.29 -0.24
N ALA A 342 -31.21 39.90 1.04
CA ALA A 342 -31.90 40.68 2.07
C ALA A 342 -31.35 42.12 2.02
N GLU A 343 -32.11 43.02 1.38
CA GLU A 343 -31.76 44.41 1.18
C GLU A 343 -31.64 45.16 2.51
N ALA A 344 -30.72 46.12 2.51
CA ALA A 344 -30.46 47.08 3.55
C ALA A 344 -31.74 47.82 3.99
N PHE A 345 -32.20 47.53 5.20
CA PHE A 345 -32.97 48.50 5.98
C PHE A 345 -31.99 49.35 6.79
N LEU A 346 -31.86 50.61 6.36
CA LEU A 346 -31.43 51.70 7.22
C LEU A 346 -32.56 51.96 8.22
N ASP A 347 -32.41 51.50 9.46
CA ASP A 347 -32.92 52.21 10.63
C ASP A 347 -32.19 51.76 11.90
N GLU A 348 -31.92 52.74 12.76
CA GLU A 348 -31.24 52.63 14.04
C GLU A 348 -32.00 51.69 14.99
N GLU A 349 -31.56 50.44 15.10
CA GLU A 349 -31.57 49.66 16.33
C GLU A 349 -30.70 48.42 16.08
N GLN A 350 -29.73 48.17 16.96
CA GLN A 350 -28.88 46.98 16.92
C GLN A 350 -29.77 45.73 17.05
N SER A 351 -30.19 45.17 15.92
CA SER A 351 -30.69 43.80 15.84
C SER A 351 -29.54 42.91 15.37
N GLU A 352 -29.18 41.97 16.23
CA GLU A 352 -28.20 40.92 15.96
C GLU A 352 -28.55 40.18 14.67
N THR A 353 -27.76 40.40 13.61
CA THR A 353 -27.58 39.40 12.56
C THR A 353 -26.92 38.18 13.19
N LEU A 354 -27.67 37.09 13.35
CA LEU A 354 -27.14 35.76 13.64
C LEU A 354 -26.17 35.37 12.52
N SER A 355 -24.88 35.46 12.80
CA SER A 355 -23.83 34.81 12.02
C SER A 355 -24.06 33.30 12.09
N LEU A 356 -24.30 32.64 10.95
CA LEU A 356 -24.42 31.18 10.84
C LEU A 356 -23.06 30.45 10.95
N THR A 357 -21.98 31.19 11.16
CA THR A 357 -20.63 30.67 11.39
C THR A 357 -20.09 31.23 12.69
N SER A 358 -19.71 30.32 13.60
CA SER A 358 -18.99 30.68 14.83
C SER A 358 -17.69 31.40 14.49
N ASP A 359 -17.48 32.58 15.09
CA ASP A 359 -16.22 33.32 14.97
C ASP A 359 -15.10 32.66 15.82
N LEU A 360 -15.47 31.70 16.69
CA LEU A 360 -14.57 30.96 17.56
C LEU A 360 -14.19 29.58 16.97
N PRO A 361 -12.90 29.19 17.01
CA PRO A 361 -12.44 27.85 16.64
C PRO A 361 -13.06 26.75 17.52
N ASP A 362 -13.35 25.60 16.92
CA ASP A 362 -13.85 24.42 17.66
C ASP A 362 -12.88 23.98 18.76
N ILE A 363 -13.41 23.78 19.96
CA ILE A 363 -12.68 23.21 21.10
C ILE A 363 -12.60 21.70 20.92
N LYS A 364 -11.42 21.19 20.57
CA LYS A 364 -11.19 19.74 20.35
C LYS A 364 -10.59 19.01 21.55
N ALA A 365 -10.00 19.77 22.47
CA ALA A 365 -9.34 19.23 23.65
C ALA A 365 -9.21 20.33 24.70
N HIS A 366 -9.29 19.96 25.97
CA HIS A 366 -9.23 20.88 27.11
C HIS A 366 -8.46 20.27 28.28
N SER A 367 -7.48 21.00 28.82
CA SER A 367 -6.56 20.50 29.85
C SER A 367 -7.23 19.92 31.11
N PHE A 368 -8.32 20.54 31.58
CA PHE A 368 -9.14 20.08 32.71
C PHE A 368 -10.33 19.17 32.32
N LEU A 369 -11.23 19.64 31.43
CA LEU A 369 -12.51 18.97 31.14
C LEU A 369 -12.34 17.54 30.61
N ASP A 370 -11.29 17.25 29.84
CA ASP A 370 -11.05 15.92 29.25
C ASP A 370 -10.79 14.85 30.32
N LYS A 371 -10.23 15.24 31.47
CA LYS A 371 -9.83 14.34 32.56
C LYS A 371 -10.80 14.33 33.73
N ALA A 372 -11.67 15.33 33.83
CA ALA A 372 -12.62 15.49 34.91
C ALA A 372 -13.80 14.51 34.78
N ASP A 373 -14.37 14.11 35.92
CA ASP A 373 -15.67 13.42 35.94
C ASP A 373 -16.83 14.38 35.65
N ASP A 374 -18.04 13.83 35.46
CA ASP A 374 -19.20 14.60 35.03
C ASP A 374 -19.62 15.71 36.02
N GLU A 375 -19.50 15.47 37.33
CA GLU A 375 -19.89 16.48 38.33
C GLU A 375 -18.84 17.59 38.42
N ALA A 376 -17.56 17.24 38.30
CA ALA A 376 -16.46 18.19 38.22
C ALA A 376 -16.58 19.07 36.97
N ARG A 377 -16.91 18.50 35.79
CA ARG A 377 -17.17 19.26 34.55
C ARG A 377 -18.30 20.27 34.71
N ARG A 378 -19.44 19.82 35.22
CA ARG A 378 -20.61 20.68 35.45
C ARG A 378 -20.31 21.80 36.44
N THR A 379 -19.63 21.47 37.54
CA THR A 379 -19.23 22.47 38.54
C THR A 379 -18.27 23.47 37.93
N TYR A 380 -17.24 23.03 37.21
CA TYR A 380 -16.26 23.89 36.53
C TYR A 380 -16.92 24.95 35.65
N LEU A 381 -17.88 24.53 34.81
CA LEU A 381 -18.62 25.43 33.93
C LEU A 381 -19.53 26.40 34.69
N ARG A 382 -20.27 25.92 35.71
CA ARG A 382 -21.15 26.76 36.54
C ARG A 382 -20.40 27.92 37.20
N LEU A 383 -19.12 27.72 37.53
CA LEU A 383 -18.31 28.75 38.18
C LEU A 383 -18.10 29.99 37.29
N PHE A 384 -18.21 29.90 35.95
CA PHE A 384 -18.11 31.09 35.07
C PHE A 384 -19.18 32.15 35.36
N ALA A 385 -20.29 31.78 36.02
CA ALA A 385 -21.30 32.73 36.49
C ALA A 385 -20.74 33.77 37.48
N LEU A 386 -19.62 33.47 38.15
CA LEU A 386 -18.92 34.37 39.07
C LEU A 386 -18.15 35.49 38.35
N CYS A 387 -17.91 35.36 37.04
CA CYS A 387 -17.14 36.35 36.26
C CYS A 387 -17.92 37.64 35.97
N PHE A 388 -19.25 37.61 36.09
CA PHE A 388 -20.14 38.69 35.62
C PHE A 388 -21.04 39.24 36.73
N ASP A 389 -21.63 40.41 36.52
CA ASP A 389 -22.61 40.99 37.45
C ASP A 389 -23.97 40.32 37.33
N ASN A 390 -24.42 40.07 36.10
CA ASN A 390 -25.69 39.46 35.72
C ASN A 390 -25.57 38.80 34.32
N ALA A 391 -26.57 38.04 33.89
CA ALA A 391 -26.60 37.40 32.58
C ALA A 391 -26.49 38.41 31.41
N ALA A 392 -27.06 39.61 31.58
CA ALA A 392 -26.98 40.69 30.58
C ALA A 392 -25.54 41.24 30.35
N SER A 393 -24.57 40.87 31.19
CA SER A 393 -23.17 41.26 31.03
C SER A 393 -22.38 40.35 30.07
N LEU A 394 -23.00 39.25 29.61
CA LEU A 394 -22.45 38.28 28.68
C LEU A 394 -22.93 38.60 27.26
N ASP A 395 -22.01 38.89 26.34
CA ASP A 395 -22.34 39.16 24.94
C ASP A 395 -22.40 37.86 24.11
N GLY A 396 -22.78 37.97 22.83
CA GLY A 396 -22.93 36.82 21.94
C GLY A 396 -21.67 35.96 21.83
N ALA A 397 -20.49 36.57 21.75
CA ALA A 397 -19.21 35.85 21.69
C ALA A 397 -18.90 35.10 23.01
N GLY A 398 -19.21 35.69 24.16
CA GLY A 398 -19.09 35.01 25.45
C GLY A 398 -20.09 33.86 25.63
N GLN A 399 -21.31 34.01 25.12
CA GLN A 399 -22.31 32.93 25.11
C GLN A 399 -21.88 31.76 24.24
N GLU A 400 -21.36 32.06 23.04
CA GLU A 400 -20.83 31.07 22.11
C GLU A 400 -19.67 30.29 22.71
N PHE A 401 -18.69 30.97 23.32
CA PHE A 401 -17.55 30.30 23.98
C PHE A 401 -17.99 29.35 25.10
N LEU A 402 -18.93 29.78 25.95
CA LEU A 402 -19.49 28.93 27.00
C LEU A 402 -20.29 27.75 26.42
N GLY A 403 -20.98 27.97 25.30
CA GLY A 403 -21.64 26.92 24.52
C GLY A 403 -20.66 25.86 24.06
N GLN A 404 -19.58 26.25 23.40
CA GLN A 404 -18.54 25.32 22.91
C GLN A 404 -17.88 24.53 24.04
N LEU A 405 -17.58 25.16 25.19
CA LEU A 405 -17.05 24.46 26.36
C LEU A 405 -18.05 23.45 26.94
N ALA A 406 -19.33 23.81 26.97
CA ALA A 406 -20.40 22.94 27.46
C ALA A 406 -20.66 21.76 26.52
N GLU A 407 -20.62 21.97 25.21
CA GLU A 407 -20.73 20.91 24.20
C GLU A 407 -19.53 19.95 24.25
N HIS A 408 -18.30 20.49 24.29
CA HIS A 408 -17.07 19.69 24.39
C HIS A 408 -17.06 18.79 25.64
N SER A 409 -17.58 19.30 26.76
CA SER A 409 -17.70 18.54 28.01
C SER A 409 -18.92 17.61 28.08
N GLY A 410 -19.75 17.55 27.02
CA GLY A 410 -20.97 16.75 26.99
C GLY A 410 -22.07 17.23 27.94
N CYS A 411 -22.03 18.49 28.37
CA CYS A 411 -22.94 19.11 29.34
C CYS A 411 -23.63 20.40 28.82
N PRO A 412 -24.21 20.42 27.60
CA PRO A 412 -24.81 21.64 27.03
C PRO A 412 -25.94 22.23 27.89
N GLU A 413 -26.61 21.39 28.71
CA GLU A 413 -27.67 21.79 29.62
C GLU A 413 -27.22 22.73 30.75
N VAL A 414 -25.91 22.91 30.93
CA VAL A 414 -25.34 23.77 31.98
C VAL A 414 -25.38 25.25 31.58
N VAL A 415 -25.37 25.59 30.29
CA VAL A 415 -25.33 27.00 29.83
C VAL A 415 -26.50 27.83 30.38
N PRO A 416 -27.77 27.38 30.33
CA PRO A 416 -28.88 28.09 30.96
C PRO A 416 -28.73 28.24 32.49
N GLN A 417 -28.08 27.27 33.14
CA GLN A 417 -27.84 27.32 34.59
C GLN A 417 -26.79 28.37 34.94
N ILE A 418 -25.76 28.56 34.11
CA ILE A 418 -24.76 29.62 34.28
C ILE A 418 -25.46 30.99 34.29
N LEU A 419 -26.36 31.23 33.33
CA LEU A 419 -27.11 32.49 33.25
C LEU A 419 -28.00 32.69 34.48
N GLY A 420 -28.72 31.65 34.92
CA GLY A 420 -29.55 31.70 36.13
C GLY A 420 -28.74 31.96 37.41
N ILE A 421 -27.54 31.36 37.54
CA ILE A 421 -26.62 31.62 38.64
C ILE A 421 -26.08 33.05 38.56
N ALA A 422 -25.79 33.57 37.36
CA ALA A 422 -25.27 34.92 37.18
C ALA A 422 -26.25 35.99 37.69
N ASP A 423 -27.55 35.77 37.58
CA ASP A 423 -28.59 36.68 38.08
C ASP A 423 -28.91 36.53 39.58
N ASN A 424 -28.40 35.48 40.24
CA ASN A 424 -28.64 35.25 41.66
C ASN A 424 -27.79 36.19 42.55
N PRO A 425 -28.41 37.04 43.41
CA PRO A 425 -27.67 37.94 44.30
C PRO A 425 -26.83 37.22 45.37
N LEU A 426 -27.12 35.94 45.64
CA LEU A 426 -26.39 35.08 46.59
C LEU A 426 -25.29 34.22 45.95
N LYS A 427 -25.08 34.31 44.62
CA LYS A 427 -24.18 33.43 43.86
C LYS A 427 -22.76 33.31 44.45
N GLU A 428 -22.20 34.40 44.96
CA GLU A 428 -20.87 34.38 45.56
C GLU A 428 -20.84 33.54 46.84
N ARG A 429 -21.86 33.66 47.69
CA ARG A 429 -21.94 32.88 48.94
C ARG A 429 -22.14 31.39 48.65
N GLU A 430 -22.87 31.06 47.60
CA GLU A 430 -23.24 29.69 47.25
C GLU A 430 -22.15 28.96 46.46
N HIS A 431 -21.43 29.66 45.56
CA HIS A 431 -20.50 29.02 44.62
C HIS A 431 -19.00 29.23 44.92
N LEU A 432 -18.61 30.22 45.75
CA LEU A 432 -17.20 30.34 46.16
C LEU A 432 -16.66 29.11 46.93
N PRO A 433 -17.42 28.44 47.82
CA PRO A 433 -16.95 27.21 48.46
C PRO A 433 -16.72 26.07 47.46
N ALA A 434 -17.59 25.93 46.46
CA ALA A 434 -17.43 24.93 45.41
C ALA A 434 -16.20 25.22 44.53
N LEU A 435 -15.96 26.50 44.23
CA LEU A 435 -14.77 26.97 43.52
C LEU A 435 -13.46 26.61 44.25
N GLN A 436 -13.39 26.85 45.57
CA GLN A 436 -12.22 26.48 46.38
C GLN A 436 -12.03 24.96 46.50
N THR A 437 -13.12 24.21 46.46
CA THR A 437 -13.08 22.74 46.58
C THR A 437 -12.63 22.10 45.28
N LEU A 438 -13.08 22.62 44.13
CA LEU A 438 -12.76 22.06 42.81
C LEU A 438 -11.37 22.49 42.31
N LEU A 439 -11.00 23.74 42.57
CA LEU A 439 -9.74 24.35 42.13
C LEU A 439 -8.76 24.43 43.30
N ASP A 440 -8.45 23.27 43.87
CA ASP A 440 -7.69 23.09 45.11
C ASP A 440 -6.16 23.13 44.93
N ASP A 441 -5.69 23.14 43.68
CA ASP A 441 -4.28 23.31 43.30
C ASP A 441 -4.07 24.42 42.28
N ASP A 442 -2.82 24.88 42.16
CA ASP A 442 -2.45 25.99 41.28
C ASP A 442 -2.71 25.67 39.79
N ASP A 443 -2.49 24.44 39.29
CA ASP A 443 -2.73 24.12 37.87
C ASP A 443 -4.21 24.26 37.50
N LYS A 444 -5.11 23.71 38.34
CA LYS A 444 -6.55 23.85 38.15
C LYS A 444 -7.00 25.31 38.27
N ALA A 445 -6.52 26.01 39.30
CA ALA A 445 -6.87 27.41 39.53
C ALA A 445 -6.42 28.31 38.37
N TYR A 446 -5.19 28.14 37.88
CA TYR A 446 -4.67 28.88 36.73
C TYR A 446 -5.40 28.52 35.44
N THR A 447 -5.68 27.22 35.21
CA THR A 447 -6.45 26.80 34.03
C THR A 447 -7.79 27.52 33.98
N TRP A 448 -8.57 27.46 35.06
CA TRP A 448 -9.86 28.11 35.13
C TRP A 448 -9.77 29.64 35.02
N LEU A 449 -8.77 30.27 35.67
CA LEU A 449 -8.55 31.71 35.55
C LEU A 449 -8.22 32.13 34.12
N ILE A 450 -7.43 31.34 33.40
CA ILE A 450 -7.08 31.60 32.01
C ILE A 450 -8.32 31.53 31.11
N ASP A 451 -9.16 30.50 31.26
CA ASP A 451 -10.43 30.38 30.53
C ASP A 451 -11.37 31.55 30.88
N ALA A 452 -11.44 31.94 32.16
CA ALA A 452 -12.25 33.06 32.62
C ALA A 452 -11.74 34.41 32.07
N PHE A 453 -10.42 34.59 31.98
CA PHE A 453 -9.83 35.80 31.43
C PHE A 453 -10.00 35.88 29.92
N PHE A 454 -9.96 34.75 29.22
CA PHE A 454 -10.31 34.66 27.81
C PHE A 454 -11.77 35.05 27.58
N LEU A 455 -12.70 34.44 28.34
CA LEU A 455 -14.11 34.78 28.31
C LEU A 455 -14.36 36.28 28.57
N LEU A 456 -13.73 36.88 29.58
CA LEU A 456 -13.84 38.32 29.84
C LEU A 456 -13.25 39.17 28.71
N THR A 457 -12.19 38.70 28.06
CA THR A 457 -11.56 39.38 26.92
C THR A 457 -12.47 39.36 25.69
N LEU A 458 -13.14 38.23 25.41
CA LEU A 458 -14.18 38.12 24.39
C LEU A 458 -15.32 39.11 24.66
N CYS A 459 -15.80 39.15 25.91
CA CYS A 459 -16.85 40.08 26.35
C CYS A 459 -16.43 41.57 26.43
N ARG A 460 -15.21 41.91 25.97
CA ARG A 460 -14.60 43.25 26.04
C ARG A 460 -14.59 43.85 27.45
N LYS A 461 -14.55 43.01 28.48
CA LYS A 461 -14.45 43.42 29.89
C LYS A 461 -12.98 43.48 30.32
N LYS A 462 -12.69 44.32 31.32
CA LYS A 462 -11.38 44.30 31.97
C LYS A 462 -11.24 43.01 32.77
N VAL A 463 -10.16 42.29 32.54
CA VAL A 463 -9.75 41.11 33.33
C VAL A 463 -9.57 41.49 34.80
N GLU A 464 -8.96 42.65 35.05
CA GLU A 464 -8.89 43.25 36.38
C GLU A 464 -10.21 43.96 36.70
N ASN A 465 -11.14 43.24 37.32
CA ASN A 465 -12.42 43.78 37.78
C ASN A 465 -12.76 43.30 39.22
N PRO A 466 -13.73 43.95 39.91
CA PRO A 466 -14.07 43.61 41.29
C PRO A 466 -14.55 42.18 41.52
N ARG A 467 -15.18 41.53 40.51
CA ARG A 467 -15.63 40.14 40.59
C ARG A 467 -14.45 39.18 40.58
N ILE A 468 -13.53 39.36 39.63
CA ILE A 468 -12.28 38.60 39.58
C ILE A 468 -11.45 38.83 40.85
N LEU A 469 -11.39 40.04 41.39
CA LEU A 469 -10.67 40.28 42.66
C LEU A 469 -11.22 39.43 43.83
N ARG A 470 -12.54 39.20 43.89
CA ARG A 470 -13.17 38.32 44.88
C ARG A 470 -12.80 36.86 44.66
N VAL A 471 -12.83 36.40 43.41
CA VAL A 471 -12.40 35.04 43.04
C VAL A 471 -10.92 34.83 43.39
N LEU A 472 -10.05 35.79 43.09
CA LEU A 472 -8.62 35.74 43.42
C LEU A 472 -8.37 35.75 44.94
N THR A 473 -9.21 36.45 45.71
CA THR A 473 -9.13 36.43 47.19
C THR A 473 -9.52 35.06 47.76
N ALA A 474 -10.40 34.33 47.08
CA ALA A 474 -10.81 32.98 47.46
C ALA A 474 -9.78 31.92 47.05
N LEU A 475 -9.27 31.96 45.81
CA LEU A 475 -8.31 30.97 45.28
C LEU A 475 -6.88 31.18 45.78
N LYS A 476 -6.43 32.44 45.87
CA LYS A 476 -5.05 32.82 46.21
C LYS A 476 -3.97 32.05 45.41
N PRO A 477 -4.05 32.01 44.06
CA PRO A 477 -3.09 31.28 43.24
C PRO A 477 -1.66 31.81 43.44
N GLY A 478 -0.69 30.91 43.53
CA GLY A 478 0.72 31.25 43.73
C GLY A 478 1.29 32.08 42.56
N ASN A 479 2.13 33.08 42.85
CA ASN A 479 2.88 33.87 41.84
C ASN A 479 2.05 34.63 40.78
N LEU A 480 0.72 34.80 40.97
CA LEU A 480 -0.14 35.43 39.96
C LEU A 480 0.32 36.82 39.52
N LYS A 481 0.85 37.63 40.45
CA LYS A 481 1.33 38.97 40.13
C LYS A 481 2.47 38.97 39.09
N GLU A 482 3.30 37.93 39.11
CA GLU A 482 4.42 37.75 38.17
C GLU A 482 3.91 37.15 36.86
N SER A 483 2.99 36.18 36.93
CA SER A 483 2.44 35.46 35.78
C SER A 483 1.38 36.24 35.00
N LEU A 484 0.69 37.23 35.60
CA LEU A 484 -0.42 37.95 34.98
C LEU A 484 0.00 38.62 33.66
N SER A 485 1.22 39.17 33.61
CA SER A 485 1.78 39.73 32.38
C SER A 485 1.88 38.70 31.25
N GLN A 486 2.24 37.45 31.56
CA GLN A 486 2.36 36.37 30.60
C GLN A 486 0.99 35.85 30.16
N VAL A 487 0.04 35.74 31.09
CA VAL A 487 -1.35 35.38 30.76
C VAL A 487 -1.96 36.42 29.83
N LEU A 488 -1.80 37.72 30.13
CA LEU A 488 -2.29 38.78 29.27
C LEU A 488 -1.61 38.78 27.89
N ALA A 489 -0.31 38.44 27.83
CA ALA A 489 0.39 38.28 26.56
C ALA A 489 -0.24 37.16 25.71
N LEU A 490 -0.46 35.97 26.30
CA LEU A 490 -1.14 34.86 25.60
C LEU A 490 -2.55 35.18 25.13
N LEU A 491 -3.27 36.06 25.83
CA LEU A 491 -4.64 36.42 25.46
C LEU A 491 -4.71 37.46 24.34
N LYS A 492 -3.71 38.34 24.20
CA LYS A 492 -3.82 39.56 23.37
C LYS A 492 -2.74 39.74 22.32
N GLU A 493 -1.52 39.26 22.59
CA GLU A 493 -0.40 39.46 21.67
C GLU A 493 -0.52 38.56 20.44
N SER A 494 0.15 38.95 19.36
CA SER A 494 0.22 38.18 18.11
C SER A 494 1.66 37.85 17.70
N ASP A 495 2.67 38.42 18.36
CA ASP A 495 4.08 38.11 18.12
C ASP A 495 4.43 36.71 18.65
N GLU A 496 4.88 35.82 17.76
CA GLU A 496 5.13 34.42 18.09
C GLU A 496 6.20 34.26 19.18
N ALA A 497 7.28 35.03 19.12
CA ALA A 497 8.37 34.93 20.10
C ALA A 497 7.90 35.30 21.51
N THR A 498 7.05 36.33 21.61
CA THR A 498 6.40 36.73 22.86
C THR A 498 5.42 35.66 23.35
N LEU A 499 4.63 35.08 22.46
CA LEU A 499 3.67 34.02 22.78
C LEU A 499 4.37 32.74 23.27
N VAL A 500 5.40 32.27 22.57
CA VAL A 500 6.21 31.09 22.98
C VAL A 500 6.85 31.32 24.33
N LYS A 501 7.42 32.50 24.57
CA LYS A 501 8.02 32.85 25.87
C LYS A 501 6.99 32.87 26.99
N ALA A 502 5.81 33.42 26.75
CA ALA A 502 4.72 33.45 27.71
C ALA A 502 4.20 32.03 28.02
N ALA A 503 3.95 31.23 26.99
CA ALA A 503 3.56 29.82 27.10
C ALA A 503 4.60 29.02 27.90
N ALA A 504 5.89 29.15 27.59
CA ALA A 504 6.95 28.45 28.30
C ALA A 504 7.08 28.85 29.78
N CYS A 505 6.78 30.12 30.10
CA CYS A 505 6.76 30.58 31.48
C CYS A 505 5.58 29.96 32.25
N LEU A 506 4.40 29.91 31.62
CA LEU A 506 3.18 29.37 32.20
C LEU A 506 3.15 27.84 32.25
N ALA A 507 3.86 27.15 31.35
CA ALA A 507 3.93 25.69 31.31
C ALA A 507 4.47 25.05 32.61
N LYS A 508 5.19 25.81 33.42
CA LYS A 508 5.67 25.38 34.74
C LYS A 508 4.61 25.46 35.84
N GLN A 509 3.54 26.22 35.61
CA GLN A 509 2.48 26.49 36.59
C GLN A 509 1.17 25.81 36.19
N THR A 510 0.89 25.72 34.90
CA THR A 510 -0.37 25.15 34.42
C THR A 510 -0.27 24.56 33.02
N GLN A 511 -1.18 23.66 32.67
CA GLN A 511 -1.43 23.24 31.28
C GLN A 511 -2.49 24.10 30.58
N GLY A 512 -3.19 24.99 31.29
CA GLY A 512 -4.25 25.84 30.74
C GLY A 512 -3.80 26.82 29.64
N TRP A 513 -2.50 27.12 29.53
CA TRP A 513 -2.00 27.93 28.40
C TRP A 513 -2.25 27.26 27.04
N LYS A 514 -2.29 25.91 26.98
CA LYS A 514 -2.59 25.15 25.76
C LYS A 514 -4.02 25.41 25.29
N ASN A 515 -4.94 25.61 26.23
CA ASN A 515 -6.33 25.95 25.90
C ASN A 515 -6.38 27.25 25.10
N ILE A 516 -5.64 28.29 25.50
CA ILE A 516 -5.61 29.57 24.76
C ILE A 516 -4.99 29.41 23.38
N VAL A 517 -3.92 28.63 23.24
CA VAL A 517 -3.34 28.31 21.92
C VAL A 517 -4.40 27.70 21.00
N ARG A 518 -5.26 26.82 21.52
CA ARG A 518 -6.36 26.19 20.79
C ARG A 518 -7.53 27.14 20.51
N TYR A 519 -8.03 27.85 21.53
CA TYR A 519 -9.15 28.80 21.39
C TYR A 519 -8.84 29.94 20.42
N ARG A 520 -7.57 30.32 20.31
CA ARG A 520 -7.11 31.36 19.37
C ARG A 520 -6.57 30.78 18.06
N ALA A 521 -6.54 29.45 17.91
CA ALA A 521 -5.94 28.72 16.79
C ALA A 521 -4.52 29.23 16.42
N LEU A 522 -3.69 29.50 17.43
CA LEU A 522 -2.37 30.10 17.24
C LEU A 522 -1.44 29.16 16.48
N ARG A 523 -0.67 29.74 15.54
CA ARG A 523 0.39 29.08 14.78
C ARG A 523 1.71 29.78 15.06
N PHE A 524 2.79 29.01 14.96
CA PHE A 524 4.15 29.44 15.32
C PHE A 524 5.11 29.20 14.14
N GLU A 525 4.76 29.75 12.97
CA GLU A 525 5.42 29.49 11.68
C GLU A 525 6.87 29.99 11.61
N GLN A 526 7.22 31.00 12.39
CA GLN A 526 8.55 31.62 12.38
C GLN A 526 9.44 31.19 13.56
N SER A 527 8.85 30.58 14.59
CA SER A 527 9.52 30.37 15.87
C SER A 527 10.72 29.41 15.83
N TRP A 528 10.73 28.44 14.92
CA TRP A 528 11.79 27.42 14.83
C TRP A 528 12.34 27.16 13.42
N ILE A 529 11.96 27.97 12.44
CA ILE A 529 12.28 27.77 11.02
C ILE A 529 13.80 27.65 10.74
N ALA A 530 14.63 28.34 11.52
CA ALA A 530 16.08 28.26 11.39
C ALA A 530 16.63 26.89 11.85
N THR A 531 16.06 26.32 12.91
CA THR A 531 16.44 25.00 13.42
C THR A 531 15.90 23.90 12.49
N GLU A 532 14.64 24.00 12.06
CA GLU A 532 14.02 23.10 11.06
C GLU A 532 14.87 23.05 9.78
N LYS A 533 15.26 24.21 9.23
CA LYS A 533 16.14 24.26 8.05
C LYS A 533 17.49 23.57 8.27
N GLN A 534 18.10 23.72 9.44
CA GLN A 534 19.37 23.05 9.76
C GLN A 534 19.19 21.53 9.87
N LEU A 535 18.10 21.07 10.48
CA LEU A 535 17.76 19.64 10.57
C LEU A 535 17.50 19.03 9.21
N TYR A 536 16.72 19.71 8.36
CA TYR A 536 16.42 19.27 7.01
C TYR A 536 17.70 19.11 6.18
N VAL A 537 18.58 20.12 6.20
CA VAL A 537 19.89 20.05 5.50
C VAL A 537 20.74 18.91 6.06
N ALA A 538 20.83 18.76 7.39
CA ALA A 538 21.59 17.67 8.00
C ALA A 538 21.04 16.28 7.61
N SER A 539 19.72 16.12 7.52
CA SER A 539 19.09 14.86 7.09
C SER A 539 19.40 14.53 5.62
N MET A 540 19.29 15.53 4.74
CA MET A 540 19.59 15.38 3.32
C MET A 540 21.08 15.07 3.08
N ASP A 541 21.98 15.80 3.76
CA ASP A 541 23.43 15.59 3.63
C ASP A 541 23.86 14.23 4.18
N ALA A 542 23.21 13.72 5.24
CA ALA A 542 23.45 12.37 5.75
C ALA A 542 23.05 11.29 4.73
N SER A 543 21.92 11.50 4.04
CA SER A 543 21.45 10.61 2.97
C SER A 543 22.42 10.62 1.78
N ASN A 544 22.90 11.80 1.39
CA ASN A 544 23.93 11.92 0.35
C ASN A 544 25.25 11.23 0.75
N MET A 545 25.66 11.35 2.01
CA MET A 545 26.88 10.71 2.52
C MET A 545 26.76 9.18 2.53
N THR A 546 25.55 8.65 2.65
CA THR A 546 25.26 7.21 2.50
C THR A 546 25.46 6.75 1.05
N MET A 547 25.05 7.55 0.07
CA MET A 547 25.34 7.28 -1.35
C MET A 547 26.85 7.34 -1.66
N ASP A 548 27.56 8.31 -1.07
CA ASP A 548 29.02 8.42 -1.19
C ASP A 548 29.73 7.19 -0.60
N LEU A 549 29.21 6.65 0.52
CA LEU A 549 29.71 5.42 1.15
C LEU A 549 29.58 4.23 0.20
N MET A 550 28.39 3.98 -0.33
CA MET A 550 28.15 2.91 -1.31
C MET A 550 29.06 3.05 -2.55
N THR A 551 29.29 4.29 -3.00
CA THR A 551 30.19 4.55 -4.12
C THR A 551 31.64 4.22 -3.77
N ALA A 552 32.09 4.56 -2.56
CA ALA A 552 33.44 4.28 -2.08
C ALA A 552 33.72 2.78 -1.92
N THR A 553 32.69 1.97 -1.60
CA THR A 553 32.81 0.52 -1.41
C THR A 553 32.39 -0.29 -2.65
N SER A 554 31.79 0.32 -3.67
CA SER A 554 31.29 -0.36 -4.89
C SER A 554 32.29 -1.31 -5.57
N LYS A 555 33.59 -0.98 -5.51
CA LYS A 555 34.68 -1.79 -6.09
C LYS A 555 35.13 -2.97 -5.21
N ALA A 556 34.53 -3.17 -4.04
CA ALA A 556 34.88 -4.28 -3.14
C ALA A 556 34.61 -5.65 -3.76
N SER A 557 33.57 -5.75 -4.60
CA SER A 557 33.19 -6.99 -5.29
C SER A 557 34.27 -7.51 -6.24
N ASP A 558 35.00 -6.60 -6.90
CA ASP A 558 36.14 -6.90 -7.78
C ASP A 558 37.31 -7.60 -7.04
N TRP A 559 37.33 -7.51 -5.70
CA TRP A 559 38.38 -8.06 -4.84
C TRP A 559 37.86 -9.12 -3.85
N SER A 560 36.66 -9.63 -4.07
CA SER A 560 35.95 -10.54 -3.16
C SER A 560 36.65 -11.89 -3.00
N SER A 561 36.97 -12.57 -4.10
CA SER A 561 37.62 -13.89 -4.09
C SER A 561 38.84 -13.94 -5.00
N PHE A 562 39.96 -14.49 -4.52
CA PHE A 562 41.16 -14.69 -5.33
C PHE A 562 41.28 -16.16 -5.78
N MET A 563 41.25 -16.41 -7.09
CA MET A 563 41.63 -17.72 -7.66
C MET A 563 43.05 -17.64 -8.22
N GLY A 564 43.96 -18.46 -7.66
CA GLY A 564 45.32 -18.61 -8.16
C GLY A 564 45.41 -19.29 -9.53
N SER A 565 46.60 -19.26 -10.14
CA SER A 565 46.88 -20.01 -11.38
C SER A 565 46.78 -21.52 -11.14
N PHE A 566 46.10 -22.24 -12.05
CA PHE A 566 46.04 -23.72 -12.06
C PHE A 566 47.33 -24.39 -12.59
N ASP A 567 48.33 -23.59 -12.98
CA ASP A 567 49.65 -24.05 -13.45
C ASP A 567 50.69 -23.98 -12.30
N ASP A 568 51.26 -25.13 -11.93
CA ASP A 568 52.30 -25.28 -10.89
C ASP A 568 53.71 -24.86 -11.36
N GLY A 569 53.86 -24.45 -12.62
CA GLY A 569 55.11 -23.96 -13.20
C GLY A 569 55.64 -22.67 -12.55
N PHE A 570 56.92 -22.36 -12.78
CA PHE A 570 57.57 -21.13 -12.30
C PHE A 570 56.81 -19.85 -12.73
N LEU A 571 56.28 -19.85 -13.95
CA LEU A 571 55.46 -18.74 -14.48
C LEU A 571 54.09 -18.67 -13.79
N GLY A 572 53.46 -19.81 -13.51
CA GLY A 572 52.22 -19.88 -12.73
C GLY A 572 52.40 -19.38 -11.29
N LYS A 573 53.51 -19.73 -10.62
CA LYS A 573 53.86 -19.20 -9.28
C LYS A 573 54.11 -17.69 -9.29
N MET A 574 54.79 -17.16 -10.31
CA MET A 574 54.98 -15.71 -10.47
C MET A 574 53.65 -14.99 -10.77
N ALA A 575 52.78 -15.56 -11.59
CA ALA A 575 51.46 -15.01 -11.88
C ALA A 575 50.54 -15.00 -10.64
N THR A 576 50.52 -16.08 -9.86
CA THR A 576 49.78 -16.16 -8.59
C THR A 576 50.32 -15.16 -7.56
N ALA A 577 51.64 -15.01 -7.42
CA ALA A 577 52.23 -14.02 -6.52
C ALA A 577 51.91 -12.57 -6.93
N ALA A 578 51.96 -12.26 -8.23
CA ALA A 578 51.58 -10.95 -8.75
C ALA A 578 50.07 -10.67 -8.57
N GLY A 579 49.22 -11.69 -8.80
CA GLY A 579 47.78 -11.61 -8.57
C GLY A 579 47.41 -11.40 -7.10
N SER A 580 48.01 -12.17 -6.18
CA SER A 580 47.82 -12.04 -4.73
C SER A 580 48.26 -10.64 -4.23
N ALA A 581 49.39 -10.13 -4.73
CA ALA A 581 49.83 -8.77 -4.42
C ALA A 581 48.86 -7.70 -4.95
N ALA A 582 48.31 -7.87 -6.15
CA ALA A 582 47.31 -6.96 -6.73
C ALA A 582 46.01 -6.94 -5.92
N TYR A 583 45.51 -8.12 -5.49
CA TYR A 583 44.36 -8.23 -4.61
C TYR A 583 44.61 -7.57 -3.25
N THR A 584 45.77 -7.83 -2.64
CA THR A 584 46.14 -7.19 -1.37
C THR A 584 46.17 -5.66 -1.47
N ILE A 585 46.68 -5.12 -2.59
CA ILE A 585 46.70 -3.66 -2.84
C ILE A 585 45.27 -3.14 -3.08
N GLY A 586 44.47 -3.85 -3.87
CA GLY A 586 43.07 -3.50 -4.14
C GLY A 586 42.24 -3.46 -2.86
N ARG A 587 42.32 -4.50 -2.04
CA ARG A 587 41.68 -4.60 -0.72
C ARG A 587 42.10 -3.48 0.22
N LYS A 588 43.41 -3.20 0.33
CA LYS A 588 43.93 -2.06 1.12
C LYS A 588 43.41 -0.70 0.62
N SER A 589 43.29 -0.53 -0.69
CA SER A 589 42.75 0.70 -1.28
C SER A 589 41.29 0.90 -0.90
N VAL A 590 40.46 -0.15 -1.00
CA VAL A 590 39.03 -0.09 -0.64
C VAL A 590 38.87 0.14 0.87
N LEU A 591 39.62 -0.58 1.72
CA LEU A 591 39.61 -0.37 3.17
C LEU A 591 40.04 1.05 3.55
N SER A 592 41.03 1.62 2.86
CA SER A 592 41.43 3.02 3.05
C SER A 592 40.29 3.98 2.71
N SER A 593 39.58 3.75 1.60
CA SER A 593 38.41 4.56 1.22
C SER A 593 37.28 4.44 2.25
N LEU A 594 37.03 3.24 2.78
CA LEU A 594 36.06 3.04 3.86
C LEU A 594 36.47 3.79 5.14
N ASN A 595 37.74 3.76 5.53
CA ASN A 595 38.25 4.50 6.69
C ASN A 595 38.26 6.03 6.48
N ASP A 596 38.41 6.51 5.25
CA ASP A 596 38.20 7.92 4.92
C ASP A 596 36.72 8.30 5.07
N MET A 597 35.79 7.45 4.60
CA MET A 597 34.35 7.67 4.77
C MET A 597 33.92 7.61 6.24
N ARG A 598 34.46 6.68 7.03
CA ARG A 598 34.26 6.60 8.48
C ARG A 598 34.58 7.92 9.17
N ARG A 599 35.75 8.50 8.88
CA ARG A 599 36.19 9.79 9.44
C ARG A 599 35.29 10.93 8.98
N LYS A 600 34.95 10.99 7.69
CA LYS A 600 34.01 11.99 7.16
C LYS A 600 32.64 11.91 7.85
N ALA A 601 32.11 10.70 8.04
CA ALA A 601 30.83 10.49 8.72
C ALA A 601 30.88 10.95 10.18
N GLN A 602 31.97 10.65 10.92
CA GLN A 602 32.15 11.15 12.29
C GLN A 602 32.23 12.68 12.35
N ASP A 603 33.05 13.30 11.49
CA ASP A 603 33.20 14.76 11.44
C ASP A 603 31.87 15.43 11.05
N PHE A 604 31.14 14.84 10.11
CA PHE A 604 29.82 15.28 9.69
C PHE A 604 28.79 15.25 10.82
N ILE A 605 28.69 14.12 11.53
CA ILE A 605 27.78 13.98 12.68
C ILE A 605 28.16 14.98 13.77
N ALA A 606 29.45 15.14 14.08
CA ALA A 606 29.91 16.09 15.07
C ALA A 606 29.55 17.55 14.70
N ALA A 607 29.68 17.90 13.41
CA ALA A 607 29.35 19.24 12.92
C ALA A 607 27.83 19.55 12.93
N ASN A 608 26.99 18.54 12.71
CA ASN A 608 25.53 18.71 12.59
C ASN A 608 24.73 18.38 13.86
N SER A 609 25.32 17.64 14.80
CA SER A 609 24.72 17.36 16.12
C SER A 609 24.20 18.59 16.88
N PRO A 610 24.81 19.79 16.78
CA PRO A 610 24.26 21.00 17.42
C PRO A 610 22.83 21.35 16.99
N ALA A 611 22.43 21.04 15.75
CA ALA A 611 21.07 21.28 15.26
C ALA A 611 20.05 20.38 15.99
N LEU A 612 20.33 19.07 16.04
CA LEU A 612 19.53 18.09 16.79
C LEU A 612 19.47 18.42 18.28
N ASN A 613 20.60 18.81 18.88
CA ASN A 613 20.65 19.25 20.27
C ASN A 613 19.81 20.52 20.54
N SER A 614 19.76 21.44 19.58
CA SER A 614 18.95 22.66 19.68
C SER A 614 17.46 22.32 19.64
N ALA A 615 17.04 21.45 18.73
CA ALA A 615 15.66 20.95 18.66
C ALA A 615 15.28 20.19 19.94
N ASN A 616 16.14 19.28 20.41
CA ASN A 616 15.93 18.54 21.65
C ASN A 616 15.82 19.45 22.89
N ARG A 617 16.51 20.60 22.90
CA ARG A 617 16.33 21.60 23.96
C ARG A 617 14.94 22.23 23.94
N VAL A 618 14.39 22.51 22.75
CA VAL A 618 13.00 23.00 22.58
C VAL A 618 12.01 21.92 22.99
N ILE A 619 12.17 20.69 22.50
CA ILE A 619 11.29 19.55 22.82
C ILE A 619 11.24 19.31 24.33
N ALA A 620 12.41 19.28 24.98
CA ALA A 620 12.50 19.10 26.43
C ALA A 620 11.88 20.24 27.24
N GLN A 621 11.80 21.46 26.69
CA GLN A 621 11.15 22.60 27.36
C GLN A 621 9.67 22.34 27.64
N TRP A 622 9.03 21.50 26.81
CA TRP A 622 7.62 21.13 26.92
C TRP A 622 7.40 19.77 27.60
N GLY A 623 8.45 19.14 28.14
CA GLY A 623 8.35 17.86 28.85
C GLY A 623 8.20 16.64 27.96
N LEU A 624 8.47 16.75 26.65
CA LEU A 624 8.44 15.63 25.70
C LEU A 624 9.80 14.89 25.68
N PRO A 625 9.82 13.59 25.35
CA PRO A 625 11.05 12.81 25.26
C PRO A 625 11.98 13.36 24.17
N ARG A 626 13.29 13.25 24.41
CA ARG A 626 14.31 13.62 23.43
C ARG A 626 14.37 12.59 22.31
N ILE A 627 14.79 13.06 21.14
CA ILE A 627 15.03 12.23 19.97
C ILE A 627 16.52 11.92 19.94
N GLU A 628 16.84 10.64 20.05
CA GLU A 628 18.21 10.11 20.11
C GLU A 628 18.44 9.17 18.91
N PHE A 629 19.70 8.90 18.60
CA PHE A 629 20.10 7.97 17.55
C PHE A 629 21.26 7.12 18.04
N GLU A 630 21.34 5.89 17.55
CA GLU A 630 22.46 4.99 17.82
C GLU A 630 23.65 5.35 16.92
N ASN A 631 24.85 5.37 17.51
CA ASN A 631 26.08 5.66 16.80
C ASN A 631 27.05 4.49 16.97
N ASP A 632 27.10 3.65 15.94
CA ASP A 632 27.90 2.44 15.89
C ASP A 632 29.24 2.65 15.17
N ILE A 633 29.55 3.87 14.73
CA ILE A 633 30.81 4.13 14.02
C ILE A 633 31.98 3.98 14.98
N SER A 634 32.87 3.02 14.67
CA SER A 634 34.10 2.78 15.42
C SER A 634 34.94 4.04 15.62
N TRP A 635 35.50 4.19 16.83
CA TRP A 635 36.41 5.29 17.17
C TRP A 635 37.77 5.19 16.45
N SER A 636 38.24 3.98 16.19
CA SER A 636 39.47 3.72 15.44
C SER A 636 39.18 3.30 14.00
N ASP A 637 40.19 3.44 13.13
CA ASP A 637 40.14 2.86 11.79
C ASP A 637 39.93 1.35 11.85
N TYR A 638 39.16 0.82 10.89
CA TYR A 638 38.98 -0.60 10.69
C TYR A 638 40.27 -1.23 10.19
N ASP A 639 40.65 -2.35 10.79
CA ASP A 639 41.82 -3.14 10.43
C ASP A 639 41.36 -4.54 10.01
N LEU A 640 41.42 -4.81 8.70
CA LEU A 640 41.03 -6.09 8.12
C LEU A 640 42.26 -6.81 7.56
N ASP A 641 42.27 -8.14 7.62
CA ASP A 641 43.29 -8.94 6.95
C ASP A 641 43.11 -8.86 5.42
N ASN A 642 43.94 -8.05 4.78
CA ASN A 642 43.88 -7.79 3.34
C ASN A 642 44.62 -8.85 2.52
N ALA A 643 45.13 -9.92 3.13
CA ALA A 643 45.77 -11.03 2.43
C ALA A 643 44.82 -11.65 1.39
N ALA A 644 45.36 -12.16 0.28
CA ALA A 644 44.54 -12.75 -0.80
C ALA A 644 43.86 -14.06 -0.36
N GLU A 645 44.39 -14.70 0.67
CA GLU A 645 43.92 -15.94 1.28
C GLU A 645 42.74 -15.74 2.25
N ASN A 646 42.37 -14.49 2.56
CA ASN A 646 41.19 -14.20 3.38
C ASN A 646 39.93 -14.21 2.51
N ASP A 647 39.24 -15.35 2.47
CA ASP A 647 37.99 -15.52 1.72
C ASP A 647 36.81 -14.76 2.35
N ASP A 648 36.88 -14.44 3.65
CA ASP A 648 35.84 -13.72 4.40
C ASP A 648 36.00 -12.19 4.33
N TRP A 649 37.04 -11.68 3.66
CA TRP A 649 37.36 -10.24 3.64
C TRP A 649 36.19 -9.37 3.19
N TYR A 650 35.44 -9.82 2.18
CA TYR A 650 34.30 -9.06 1.65
C TYR A 650 33.16 -8.96 2.68
N HIS A 651 32.86 -10.04 3.40
CA HIS A 651 31.86 -10.03 4.47
C HIS A 651 32.27 -9.13 5.64
N GLN A 652 33.55 -9.18 6.04
CA GLN A 652 34.09 -8.31 7.08
C GLN A 652 34.02 -6.82 6.69
N LEU A 653 34.33 -6.50 5.44
CA LEU A 653 34.22 -5.14 4.91
C LEU A 653 32.75 -4.65 4.88
N ASP A 654 31.84 -5.49 4.40
CA ASP A 654 30.40 -5.22 4.34
C ASP A 654 29.81 -4.96 5.74
N ASP A 655 30.22 -5.73 6.75
CA ASP A 655 29.82 -5.47 8.14
C ASP A 655 30.30 -4.10 8.64
N CYS A 656 31.53 -3.70 8.31
CA CYS A 656 32.05 -2.37 8.65
C CYS A 656 31.33 -1.24 7.88
N GLU A 657 30.99 -1.45 6.60
CA GLU A 657 30.18 -0.52 5.81
C GLU A 657 28.80 -0.32 6.45
N ARG A 658 28.12 -1.42 6.77
CA ARG A 658 26.79 -1.41 7.39
C ARG A 658 26.76 -0.66 8.72
N GLN A 659 27.83 -0.69 9.51
CA GLN A 659 27.92 0.09 10.76
C GLN A 659 27.87 1.61 10.48
N ILE A 660 28.57 2.08 9.45
CA ILE A 660 28.55 3.50 9.06
C ILE A 660 27.18 3.86 8.49
N ASP A 661 26.66 3.04 7.57
CA ASP A 661 25.34 3.23 6.93
C ASP A 661 24.20 3.32 7.95
N ARG A 662 24.13 2.36 8.89
CA ARG A 662 23.13 2.37 9.97
C ARG A 662 23.20 3.63 10.81
N THR A 663 24.40 4.09 11.14
CA THR A 663 24.58 5.30 11.94
C THR A 663 24.14 6.56 11.18
N LEU A 664 24.52 6.70 9.90
CA LEU A 664 24.11 7.83 9.06
C LEU A 664 22.58 7.85 8.87
N THR A 665 21.98 6.69 8.63
CA THR A 665 20.53 6.52 8.50
C THR A 665 19.80 6.84 9.81
N ALA A 666 20.32 6.37 10.95
CA ALA A 666 19.77 6.66 12.27
C ALA A 666 19.85 8.16 12.59
N PHE A 667 20.97 8.82 12.27
CA PHE A 667 21.13 10.26 12.46
C PHE A 667 20.17 11.06 11.55
N SER A 668 20.07 10.71 10.27
CA SER A 668 19.11 11.31 9.33
C SER A 668 17.67 11.19 9.84
N SER A 669 17.29 10.00 10.28
CA SER A 669 15.96 9.73 10.85
C SER A 669 15.70 10.58 12.09
N ALA A 670 16.66 10.68 13.01
CA ALA A 670 16.53 11.53 14.20
C ALA A 670 16.42 13.02 13.85
N CYS A 671 17.12 13.50 12.83
CA CYS A 671 16.95 14.87 12.33
C CYS A 671 15.56 15.10 11.74
N SER A 672 15.06 14.15 10.93
CA SER A 672 13.70 14.21 10.36
C SER A 672 12.63 14.18 11.45
N ASP A 673 12.78 13.32 12.44
CA ASP A 673 11.83 13.22 13.55
C ASP A 673 11.80 14.50 14.39
N ALA A 674 12.96 15.11 14.58
CA ALA A 674 13.05 16.38 15.29
C ALA A 674 12.38 17.51 14.51
N ASP A 675 12.50 17.50 13.18
CA ASP A 675 11.81 18.43 12.29
C ASP A 675 10.29 18.23 12.36
N ASP A 676 9.82 16.98 12.26
CA ASP A 676 8.39 16.64 12.41
C ASP A 676 7.84 17.07 13.77
N GLN A 677 8.61 16.89 14.84
CA GLN A 677 8.21 17.31 16.18
C GLN A 677 8.10 18.83 16.30
N LEU A 678 9.02 19.59 15.71
CA LEU A 678 8.92 21.05 15.61
C LEU A 678 7.73 21.46 14.72
N GLY A 679 7.41 20.68 13.70
CA GLY A 679 6.23 20.83 12.85
C GLY A 679 4.91 20.71 13.62
N TYR A 680 4.82 19.87 14.67
CA TYR A 680 3.68 19.87 15.59
C TYR A 680 3.59 21.18 16.37
N PHE A 681 4.70 21.64 16.94
CA PHE A 681 4.72 22.91 17.69
C PHE A 681 4.36 24.10 16.79
N ARG A 682 4.83 24.12 15.54
CA ARG A 682 4.49 25.12 14.53
C ARG A 682 2.99 25.23 14.30
N LYS A 683 2.32 24.07 14.30
CA LYS A 683 0.87 23.95 14.21
C LYS A 683 0.15 24.27 15.53
N GLY A 684 0.85 24.59 16.61
CA GLY A 684 0.26 24.84 17.92
C GLY A 684 -0.12 23.56 18.69
N ASP A 685 0.36 22.39 18.25
CA ASP A 685 0.18 21.11 18.93
C ASP A 685 1.41 20.79 19.78
N PHE A 686 1.25 20.90 21.09
CA PHE A 686 2.30 20.63 22.09
C PHE A 686 2.03 19.36 22.91
N ASP A 687 1.07 18.54 22.49
CA ASP A 687 0.70 17.29 23.15
C ASP A 687 1.17 16.07 22.36
N SER A 688 1.23 16.19 21.03
CA SER A 688 1.72 15.14 20.16
C SER A 688 3.23 14.93 20.28
N SER A 689 3.64 13.66 20.29
CA SER A 689 5.04 13.24 20.28
C SER A 689 5.32 12.23 19.18
N VAL A 690 6.28 12.52 18.30
CA VAL A 690 6.73 11.60 17.24
C VAL A 690 7.25 10.29 17.85
N VAL A 691 8.04 10.39 18.93
CA VAL A 691 8.63 9.23 19.63
C VAL A 691 7.55 8.33 20.20
N LEU A 692 6.57 8.87 20.93
CA LEU A 692 5.49 8.07 21.52
C LEU A 692 4.59 7.44 20.45
N ALA A 693 4.33 8.15 19.35
CA ALA A 693 3.56 7.62 18.23
C ALA A 693 4.26 6.43 17.56
N ARG A 694 5.59 6.49 17.40
CA ARG A 694 6.39 5.39 16.84
C ARG A 694 6.38 4.17 17.74
N VAL A 695 6.61 4.34 19.05
CA VAL A 695 6.60 3.22 20.03
C VAL A 695 5.26 2.50 20.00
N ARG A 696 4.15 3.24 20.04
CA ARG A 696 2.81 2.65 19.94
C ARG A 696 2.62 1.86 18.64
N LYS A 697 3.04 2.42 17.50
CA LYS A 697 2.94 1.74 16.18
C LYS A 697 3.76 0.45 16.13
N GLN A 698 4.91 0.40 16.81
CA GLN A 698 5.72 -0.80 16.90
C GLN A 698 5.05 -1.86 17.78
N GLU A 699 4.55 -1.49 18.95
CA GLU A 699 3.79 -2.38 19.84
C GLU A 699 2.55 -2.96 19.14
N GLU A 700 1.80 -2.13 18.40
CA GLU A 700 0.65 -2.56 17.62
C GLU A 700 1.03 -3.56 16.53
N ARG A 701 2.15 -3.34 15.82
CA ARG A 701 2.66 -4.28 14.81
C ARG A 701 3.09 -5.61 15.43
N GLU A 702 3.76 -5.59 16.59
CA GLU A 702 4.16 -6.81 17.29
C GLU A 702 2.94 -7.60 17.79
N GLN A 703 1.94 -6.91 18.35
CA GLN A 703 0.67 -7.52 18.75
C GLN A 703 -0.11 -8.09 17.56
N GLN A 704 -0.03 -7.44 16.39
CA GLN A 704 -0.66 -7.91 15.17
C GLN A 704 0.03 -9.19 14.67
N LYS A 705 1.37 -9.21 14.64
CA LYS A 705 2.15 -10.41 14.28
C LYS A 705 1.84 -11.59 15.21
N LEU A 706 1.75 -11.36 16.51
CA LEU A 706 1.39 -12.39 17.49
C LEU A 706 -0.03 -12.94 17.26
N ARG A 707 -1.00 -12.07 16.95
CA ARG A 707 -2.36 -12.48 16.62
C ARG A 707 -2.41 -13.30 15.33
N GLU A 708 -1.72 -12.86 14.28
CA GLU A 708 -1.64 -13.57 13.00
C GLU A 708 -0.98 -14.95 13.15
N ALA A 709 0.10 -15.05 13.95
CA ALA A 709 0.75 -16.32 14.24
C ALA A 709 -0.20 -17.30 14.94
N LEU A 710 -0.94 -16.84 15.96
CA LEU A 710 -1.93 -17.66 16.67
C LEU A 710 -3.09 -18.11 15.76
N GLU A 711 -3.60 -17.21 14.91
CA GLU A 711 -4.65 -17.55 13.94
C GLU A 711 -4.18 -18.60 12.93
N LYS A 712 -2.90 -18.57 12.55
CA LYS A 712 -2.31 -19.49 11.58
C LYS A 712 -1.81 -20.82 12.18
N GLN A 713 -2.00 -21.10 13.47
CA GLN A 713 -1.70 -22.43 14.04
C GLN A 713 -2.74 -23.49 13.65
N SER A 714 -3.91 -23.07 13.17
CA SER A 714 -4.99 -23.98 12.74
C SER A 714 -5.72 -23.40 11.55
N VAL A 715 -6.27 -24.27 10.69
CA VAL A 715 -7.05 -23.88 9.54
C VAL A 715 -8.45 -24.45 9.64
N THR A 716 -9.46 -23.68 9.26
CA THR A 716 -10.83 -24.19 9.12
C THR A 716 -11.15 -24.34 7.64
N PHE A 717 -11.56 -25.50 7.16
CA PHE A 717 -12.05 -25.71 5.78
C PHE A 717 -13.48 -26.23 5.78
N GLU A 718 -14.15 -26.15 4.64
CA GLU A 718 -15.52 -26.65 4.48
C GLU A 718 -15.45 -27.98 3.73
N HIS A 719 -16.05 -29.03 4.30
CA HIS A 719 -16.10 -30.37 3.71
C HIS A 719 -17.47 -30.97 3.99
N ASP A 720 -18.13 -31.53 2.97
CA ASP A 720 -19.50 -32.06 3.05
C ASP A 720 -20.53 -31.10 3.70
N GLY A 721 -20.38 -29.79 3.47
CA GLY A 721 -21.25 -28.74 4.03
C GLY A 721 -21.09 -28.49 5.53
N LYS A 722 -20.02 -29.00 6.14
CA LYS A 722 -19.63 -28.73 7.53
C LYS A 722 -18.28 -28.05 7.61
N ARG A 723 -18.05 -27.26 8.66
CA ARG A 723 -16.75 -26.65 8.92
C ARG A 723 -15.87 -27.62 9.70
N HIS A 724 -14.68 -27.88 9.21
CA HIS A 724 -13.68 -28.73 9.84
C HIS A 724 -12.48 -27.88 10.24
N LEU A 725 -12.08 -27.94 11.51
CA LEU A 725 -10.81 -27.42 11.99
C LEU A 725 -9.74 -28.51 11.80
N PHE A 726 -8.59 -28.11 11.27
CA PHE A 726 -7.38 -28.91 11.18
C PHE A 726 -6.19 -28.18 11.79
N ALA A 727 -5.43 -28.91 12.61
CA ALA A 727 -4.18 -28.46 13.21
C ALA A 727 -3.22 -29.66 13.34
N ILE A 728 -1.94 -29.39 13.59
CA ILE A 728 -0.92 -30.41 13.83
C ILE A 728 -0.35 -30.16 15.23
N ASP A 729 -0.57 -31.12 16.14
CA ASP A 729 -0.04 -31.08 17.49
C ASP A 729 1.31 -31.81 17.53
N TRP A 730 2.37 -31.08 17.83
CA TRP A 730 3.74 -31.60 17.82
C TRP A 730 4.23 -32.00 19.22
N HIS A 731 4.95 -33.12 19.29
CA HIS A 731 5.61 -33.58 20.51
C HIS A 731 6.98 -34.20 20.16
N ASP A 732 7.94 -34.07 21.08
CA ASP A 732 9.29 -34.63 20.89
C ASP A 732 9.29 -36.15 21.08
N MET A 733 9.92 -36.86 20.14
CA MET A 733 10.12 -38.30 20.23
C MET A 733 11.11 -38.62 21.33
N GLN A 734 10.71 -39.44 22.31
CA GLN A 734 11.54 -39.75 23.47
C GLN A 734 12.76 -40.61 23.15
N ASN A 735 12.64 -41.52 22.18
CA ASN A 735 13.70 -42.45 21.78
C ASN A 735 13.85 -42.45 20.25
N PRO A 736 14.47 -41.42 19.66
CA PRO A 736 14.72 -41.39 18.22
C PRO A 736 15.69 -42.53 17.82
N PRO A 737 15.60 -43.06 16.58
CA PRO A 737 16.44 -44.18 16.13
C PRO A 737 17.93 -43.82 15.99
N CYS A 738 18.24 -42.54 15.79
CA CYS A 738 19.56 -41.96 15.70
C CYS A 738 19.55 -40.55 16.31
N ASP A 739 20.71 -39.90 16.37
CA ASP A 739 20.78 -38.49 16.77
C ASP A 739 19.97 -37.62 15.78
N PRO A 740 18.99 -36.81 16.24
CA PRO A 740 18.24 -35.92 15.37
C PRO A 740 19.09 -34.95 14.54
N GLU A 741 20.27 -34.54 15.01
CA GLU A 741 21.19 -33.67 14.26
C GLU A 741 21.79 -34.36 13.03
N GLU A 742 21.91 -35.68 13.09
CA GLU A 742 22.50 -36.48 12.03
C GLU A 742 21.48 -36.90 10.97
N ILE A 743 20.18 -36.65 11.17
CA ILE A 743 19.14 -37.02 10.19
C ILE A 743 19.29 -36.19 8.92
N ARG A 744 19.32 -36.86 7.77
CA ARG A 744 19.42 -36.23 6.44
C ARG A 744 18.19 -36.48 5.56
N HIS A 745 17.45 -37.55 5.80
CA HIS A 745 16.22 -37.85 5.06
C HIS A 745 15.15 -38.45 5.96
N ILE A 746 13.90 -38.01 5.75
CA ILE A 746 12.69 -38.66 6.28
C ILE A 746 11.72 -38.83 5.11
N LYS A 747 11.19 -40.05 4.92
CA LYS A 747 10.24 -40.35 3.84
C LYS A 747 9.22 -41.41 4.27
N THR A 748 8.06 -41.41 3.61
CA THR A 748 7.03 -42.44 3.79
C THR A 748 6.36 -42.77 2.46
N ASP A 749 5.95 -44.03 2.29
CA ASP A 749 5.08 -44.50 1.20
C ASP A 749 3.59 -44.50 1.59
N GLY A 750 3.26 -43.97 2.78
CA GLY A 750 1.93 -43.99 3.37
C GLY A 750 1.67 -45.14 4.36
N LYS A 751 2.58 -46.13 4.43
CA LYS A 751 2.49 -47.29 5.34
C LYS A 751 3.73 -47.47 6.20
N VAL A 752 4.89 -47.19 5.61
CA VAL A 752 6.20 -47.37 6.22
C VAL A 752 6.90 -46.01 6.27
N TRP A 753 7.62 -45.77 7.35
CA TRP A 753 8.52 -44.65 7.54
C TRP A 753 9.97 -45.10 7.36
N LEU A 754 10.77 -44.26 6.72
CA LEU A 754 12.21 -44.47 6.56
C LEU A 754 12.96 -43.20 6.96
N ILE A 755 13.92 -43.35 7.87
CA ILE A 755 14.88 -42.30 8.27
C ILE A 755 16.27 -42.72 7.82
N VAL A 756 17.06 -41.75 7.33
CA VAL A 756 18.47 -41.93 6.97
C VAL A 756 19.31 -40.87 7.66
N ASP A 757 20.39 -41.29 8.32
CA ASP A 757 21.37 -40.41 8.96
C ASP A 757 22.53 -40.02 8.02
N ASN A 758 23.42 -39.13 8.47
CA ASN A 758 24.57 -38.63 7.69
C ASN A 758 25.60 -39.71 7.37
N ASP A 759 25.65 -40.77 8.16
CA ASP A 759 26.48 -41.95 7.93
C ASP A 759 25.77 -42.99 7.03
N GLU A 760 24.61 -42.64 6.48
CA GLU A 760 23.80 -43.45 5.57
C GLU A 760 23.31 -44.77 6.21
N HIS A 761 23.04 -44.75 7.53
CA HIS A 761 22.29 -45.82 8.18
C HIS A 761 20.78 -45.61 8.01
N PHE A 762 20.07 -46.69 7.73
CA PHE A 762 18.64 -46.66 7.44
C PHE A 762 17.85 -47.23 8.61
N TYR A 763 16.79 -46.54 8.99
CA TYR A 763 15.87 -46.94 10.04
C TYR A 763 14.45 -46.99 9.48
N ARG A 764 13.81 -48.15 9.59
CA ARG A 764 12.45 -48.39 9.10
C ARG A 764 11.47 -48.51 10.27
N SER A 765 10.27 -47.98 10.12
CA SER A 765 9.17 -48.18 11.06
C SER A 765 7.82 -48.33 10.35
N GLU A 766 6.88 -49.09 10.93
CA GLU A 766 5.50 -49.19 10.43
C GLU A 766 4.51 -48.32 11.20
N ASP A 767 4.90 -47.85 12.39
CA ASP A 767 4.09 -47.03 13.30
C ASP A 767 4.71 -45.66 13.59
N GLY A 768 5.93 -45.41 13.14
CA GLY A 768 6.68 -44.17 13.39
C GLY A 768 7.31 -44.09 14.78
N GLU A 769 7.14 -45.11 15.62
CA GLU A 769 7.66 -45.15 17.01
C GLU A 769 8.69 -46.26 17.19
N ASN A 770 8.43 -47.44 16.64
CA ASN A 770 9.30 -48.60 16.74
C ASN A 770 10.15 -48.71 15.47
N TRP A 771 11.45 -48.47 15.63
CA TRP A 771 12.39 -48.42 14.52
C TRP A 771 13.27 -49.67 14.50
N GLN A 772 13.44 -50.25 13.32
CA GLN A 772 14.40 -51.32 13.07
C GLN A 772 15.45 -50.84 12.06
N PRO A 773 16.75 -51.13 12.30
CA PRO A 773 17.78 -50.83 11.32
C PRO A 773 17.59 -51.71 10.07
N VAL A 774 17.78 -51.11 8.90
CA VAL A 774 17.75 -51.79 7.61
C VAL A 774 19.07 -51.53 6.89
N LYS A 775 19.54 -52.51 6.11
CA LYS A 775 20.73 -52.36 5.30
C LYS A 775 20.37 -52.62 3.83
N PRO A 776 20.36 -51.59 2.95
CA PRO A 776 20.00 -51.77 1.54
C PRO A 776 20.98 -52.63 0.72
N ASN A 777 22.20 -52.88 1.23
CA ASN A 777 23.16 -53.79 0.60
C ASN A 777 23.98 -54.58 1.64
N VAL A 778 24.38 -55.80 1.30
CA VAL A 778 25.34 -56.60 2.08
C VAL A 778 26.79 -56.31 1.64
N ASP A 779 27.03 -55.92 0.39
CA ASP A 779 28.35 -55.91 -0.25
C ASP A 779 29.09 -54.55 -0.28
N ASP A 780 28.37 -53.42 -0.26
CA ASP A 780 28.98 -52.08 -0.18
C ASP A 780 29.08 -51.62 1.29
N GLU A 781 30.27 -51.18 1.73
CA GLU A 781 30.47 -50.68 3.09
C GLU A 781 29.76 -49.33 3.32
N HIS A 782 29.68 -48.46 2.31
CA HIS A 782 28.99 -47.15 2.36
C HIS A 782 28.24 -46.83 1.07
N ILE A 783 27.01 -46.31 1.21
CA ILE A 783 26.09 -45.98 0.12
C ILE A 783 25.72 -44.50 0.23
N TRP A 784 26.33 -43.63 -0.57
CA TRP A 784 25.97 -42.20 -0.59
C TRP A 784 24.69 -41.97 -1.39
N ILE A 785 23.62 -41.52 -0.73
CA ILE A 785 22.34 -41.28 -1.37
C ILE A 785 22.30 -39.86 -1.91
N ARG A 786 21.87 -39.70 -3.17
CA ARG A 786 21.54 -38.39 -3.76
C ARG A 786 20.07 -38.06 -3.60
N ARG A 787 19.20 -39.07 -3.74
CA ARG A 787 17.75 -38.89 -3.72
C ARG A 787 17.02 -40.14 -3.23
N LEU A 788 16.01 -39.95 -2.39
CA LEU A 788 15.11 -40.97 -1.86
C LEU A 788 13.67 -40.64 -2.22
N ASP A 789 13.02 -41.54 -2.95
CA ASP A 789 11.64 -41.36 -3.41
C ASP A 789 10.80 -42.64 -3.39
N VAL A 790 9.49 -42.46 -3.50
CA VAL A 790 8.51 -43.52 -3.68
C VAL A 790 7.81 -43.28 -5.02
N ILE A 791 8.02 -44.18 -5.98
CA ILE A 791 7.47 -44.10 -7.33
C ILE A 791 6.57 -45.31 -7.56
N ASP A 792 5.28 -45.09 -7.81
CA ASP A 792 4.27 -46.14 -7.98
C ASP A 792 4.32 -47.22 -6.87
N GLY A 793 4.43 -46.77 -5.61
CA GLY A 793 4.52 -47.66 -4.44
C GLY A 793 5.83 -48.44 -4.30
N THR A 794 6.85 -48.12 -5.10
CA THR A 794 8.20 -48.71 -4.99
C THR A 794 9.16 -47.67 -4.43
N TRP A 795 9.88 -48.03 -3.37
CA TRP A 795 10.95 -47.24 -2.80
C TRP A 795 12.16 -47.24 -3.73
N VAL A 796 12.77 -46.07 -3.95
CA VAL A 796 13.91 -45.90 -4.85
C VAL A 796 14.99 -45.06 -4.16
N LEU A 797 16.21 -45.57 -4.17
CA LEU A 797 17.42 -44.90 -3.69
C LEU A 797 18.39 -44.64 -4.84
N MET A 798 18.57 -43.36 -5.18
CA MET A 798 19.55 -42.93 -6.17
C MET A 798 20.90 -42.73 -5.51
N VAL A 799 21.93 -43.44 -5.98
CA VAL A 799 23.23 -43.57 -5.29
C VAL A 799 24.44 -43.13 -6.12
N GLY A 800 24.20 -42.65 -7.35
CA GLY A 800 25.23 -42.12 -8.23
C GLY A 800 25.04 -42.56 -9.68
N SER A 801 26.13 -42.68 -10.43
CA SER A 801 26.12 -42.95 -11.88
C SER A 801 26.02 -44.43 -12.25
N GLU A 802 25.94 -45.36 -11.31
CA GLU A 802 26.04 -46.81 -11.57
C GLU A 802 24.73 -47.59 -11.29
N GLY A 803 23.59 -46.91 -11.25
CA GLY A 803 22.30 -47.52 -10.93
C GLY A 803 21.61 -46.88 -9.73
N PHE A 804 20.51 -47.51 -9.33
CA PHE A 804 19.72 -47.17 -8.15
C PHE A 804 19.29 -48.45 -7.44
N TYR A 805 19.01 -48.36 -6.14
CA TYR A 805 18.39 -49.47 -5.40
C TYR A 805 16.88 -49.28 -5.37
N TYR A 806 16.13 -50.38 -5.37
CA TYR A 806 14.68 -50.35 -5.25
C TYR A 806 14.17 -51.39 -4.25
N SER A 807 13.02 -51.13 -3.65
CA SER A 807 12.36 -52.03 -2.71
C SER A 807 10.84 -51.84 -2.73
N ARG A 808 10.08 -52.92 -2.51
CA ARG A 808 8.61 -52.86 -2.37
C ARG A 808 8.16 -52.70 -0.92
N ASP A 809 9.04 -52.90 0.05
CA ASP A 809 8.73 -52.93 1.49
C ASP A 809 9.70 -52.11 2.36
N ALA A 810 10.68 -51.46 1.73
CA ALA A 810 11.81 -50.77 2.36
C ALA A 810 12.65 -51.67 3.28
N LEU A 811 12.56 -53.00 3.13
CA LEU A 811 13.34 -53.99 3.86
C LEU A 811 14.27 -54.75 2.93
N ASN A 812 13.70 -55.31 1.88
CA ASN A 812 14.41 -56.11 0.90
C ASN A 812 14.73 -55.21 -0.30
N TRP A 813 16.00 -54.88 -0.43
CA TRP A 813 16.50 -53.98 -1.46
C TRP A 813 17.25 -54.74 -2.55
N GLU A 814 16.99 -54.36 -3.80
CA GLU A 814 17.64 -54.92 -4.97
C GLU A 814 18.30 -53.78 -5.76
N ARG A 815 19.43 -54.05 -6.43
CA ARG A 815 20.12 -53.07 -7.27
C ARG A 815 19.63 -53.18 -8.71
N SER A 816 19.21 -52.06 -9.31
CA SER A 816 18.90 -51.97 -10.74
C SER A 816 20.14 -52.22 -11.58
N GLN A 817 19.94 -52.80 -12.76
CA GLN A 817 20.98 -52.86 -13.79
C GLN A 817 21.14 -51.49 -14.46
N TYR A 818 22.34 -51.21 -14.97
CA TYR A 818 22.59 -50.05 -15.83
C TYR A 818 22.31 -50.44 -17.30
N PRO A 819 21.75 -49.56 -18.14
CA PRO A 819 21.51 -49.89 -19.55
C PRO A 819 22.80 -50.21 -20.30
N ASP A 820 22.75 -51.21 -21.20
CA ASP A 820 23.89 -51.56 -22.06
C ASP A 820 24.01 -50.53 -23.19
N VAL A 821 24.96 -49.59 -23.06
CA VAL A 821 25.22 -48.52 -24.04
C VAL A 821 26.61 -48.65 -24.65
N SER A 822 26.70 -48.39 -25.96
CA SER A 822 27.93 -48.64 -26.75
C SER A 822 29.13 -47.74 -26.40
N ASP A 823 28.89 -46.60 -25.73
CA ASP A 823 29.93 -45.67 -25.25
C ASP A 823 29.53 -45.10 -23.88
N ASN A 824 30.05 -45.71 -22.81
CA ASN A 824 29.75 -45.30 -21.44
C ASN A 824 30.22 -43.87 -21.09
N TYR A 825 31.14 -43.27 -21.87
CA TYR A 825 31.58 -41.89 -21.63
C TYR A 825 30.67 -40.84 -22.26
N ALA A 826 29.84 -41.24 -23.23
CA ALA A 826 28.91 -40.35 -23.91
C ALA A 826 27.59 -40.18 -23.14
N PHE A 827 27.24 -41.11 -22.26
CA PHE A 827 25.97 -41.12 -21.52
C PHE A 827 26.17 -40.91 -20.02
N SER A 828 25.34 -40.07 -19.40
CA SER A 828 25.26 -39.94 -17.94
C SER A 828 23.82 -40.15 -17.46
N ALA A 829 23.64 -40.97 -16.44
CA ALA A 829 22.33 -41.15 -15.81
C ALA A 829 21.88 -39.87 -15.11
N THR A 830 20.57 -39.61 -15.12
CA THR A 830 19.95 -38.53 -14.33
C THR A 830 19.11 -39.11 -13.20
N GLU A 831 18.63 -38.25 -12.31
CA GLU A 831 17.73 -38.64 -11.21
C GLU A 831 16.25 -38.75 -11.65
N ASP A 832 15.95 -38.52 -12.93
CA ASP A 832 14.59 -38.63 -13.47
C ASP A 832 14.26 -40.09 -13.82
N LEU A 833 13.74 -40.81 -12.82
CA LEU A 833 13.09 -42.10 -12.95
C LEU A 833 11.58 -41.91 -12.79
N VAL A 834 10.78 -42.41 -13.73
CA VAL A 834 9.31 -42.27 -13.69
C VAL A 834 8.63 -43.58 -14.07
N PHE A 835 7.45 -43.82 -13.51
CA PHE A 835 6.56 -44.90 -13.95
C PHE A 835 5.47 -44.33 -14.86
N PHE A 836 5.35 -44.88 -16.07
CA PHE A 836 4.45 -44.37 -17.10
C PHE A 836 3.91 -45.49 -17.98
N ASN A 837 2.58 -45.56 -18.12
CA ASN A 837 1.87 -46.56 -18.93
C ASN A 837 2.30 -48.02 -18.67
N GLY A 838 2.55 -48.37 -17.42
CA GLY A 838 2.93 -49.74 -17.05
C GLY A 838 4.41 -50.07 -17.29
N GLN A 839 5.24 -49.07 -17.60
CA GLN A 839 6.67 -49.22 -17.81
C GLN A 839 7.45 -48.20 -16.97
N TRP A 840 8.64 -48.60 -16.52
CA TRP A 840 9.61 -47.71 -15.92
C TRP A 840 10.39 -47.00 -17.02
N LEU A 841 10.56 -45.68 -16.91
CA LEU A 841 11.41 -44.90 -17.79
C LEU A 841 12.48 -44.19 -16.97
N TRP A 842 13.72 -44.27 -17.45
CA TRP A 842 14.87 -43.62 -16.85
C TRP A 842 15.54 -42.71 -17.87
N ARG A 843 15.72 -41.44 -17.51
CA ARG A 843 16.36 -40.43 -18.36
C ARG A 843 17.87 -40.38 -18.16
N PHE A 844 18.56 -40.26 -19.28
CA PHE A 844 20.00 -40.07 -19.42
C PHE A 844 20.27 -38.79 -20.22
N THR A 845 21.46 -38.24 -20.05
CA THR A 845 22.02 -37.22 -20.95
C THR A 845 23.04 -37.85 -21.88
N GLU A 846 23.02 -37.43 -23.14
CA GLU A 846 23.94 -37.85 -24.20
C GLU A 846 24.75 -36.63 -24.66
N ARG A 847 26.06 -36.64 -24.39
CA ARG A 847 26.96 -35.52 -24.67
C ARG A 847 27.07 -35.31 -26.18
N THR A 848 26.66 -34.12 -26.64
CA THR A 848 26.72 -33.72 -28.05
C THR A 848 27.61 -32.50 -28.21
N GLU A 849 28.52 -32.51 -29.19
CA GLU A 849 29.39 -31.38 -29.49
C GLU A 849 28.73 -30.35 -30.43
N PHE A 850 29.09 -29.08 -30.25
CA PHE A 850 28.75 -27.99 -31.16
C PHE A 850 29.94 -27.03 -31.34
N GLU A 851 30.01 -26.38 -32.50
CA GLU A 851 31.05 -25.41 -32.83
C GLU A 851 30.55 -23.97 -32.66
N TYR A 852 31.41 -23.06 -32.18
CA TYR A 852 31.12 -21.64 -32.09
C TYR A 852 32.36 -20.78 -32.41
N THR A 853 32.10 -19.53 -32.79
CA THR A 853 33.17 -18.56 -33.08
C THR A 853 33.41 -17.69 -31.86
N ASP A 854 34.62 -17.79 -31.30
CA ASP A 854 35.08 -16.94 -30.22
C ASP A 854 35.81 -15.72 -30.80
N LYS A 855 35.28 -14.53 -30.53
CA LYS A 855 35.79 -13.29 -31.13
C LYS A 855 37.02 -12.80 -30.38
N GLY A 856 38.18 -12.91 -31.01
CA GLY A 856 39.42 -12.34 -30.50
C GLY A 856 39.61 -10.88 -30.91
N PHE A 857 40.53 -10.19 -30.24
CA PHE A 857 40.85 -8.77 -30.53
C PHE A 857 41.46 -8.56 -31.93
N LEU A 858 42.04 -9.61 -32.54
CA LEU A 858 42.70 -9.56 -33.86
C LEU A 858 42.20 -10.63 -34.85
N PHE A 859 41.79 -11.81 -34.38
CA PHE A 859 41.26 -12.89 -35.21
C PHE A 859 40.16 -13.65 -34.47
N ASP A 860 39.13 -14.04 -35.21
CA ASP A 860 38.08 -14.96 -34.73
C ASP A 860 38.62 -16.39 -34.73
N SER A 861 38.36 -17.16 -33.67
CA SER A 861 38.77 -18.57 -33.55
C SER A 861 37.56 -19.49 -33.45
N THR A 862 37.55 -20.60 -34.19
CA THR A 862 36.52 -21.64 -34.05
C THR A 862 36.87 -22.52 -32.86
N LYS A 863 35.95 -22.63 -31.90
CA LYS A 863 36.07 -23.50 -30.73
C LYS A 863 34.92 -24.52 -30.70
N THR A 864 35.16 -25.66 -30.11
CA THR A 864 34.15 -26.69 -29.83
C THR A 864 33.74 -26.65 -28.36
N SER A 865 32.46 -26.86 -28.10
CA SER A 865 31.91 -27.10 -26.76
C SER A 865 30.82 -28.17 -26.86
N ASN A 866 30.12 -28.47 -25.78
CA ASN A 866 29.09 -29.50 -25.72
C ASN A 866 27.78 -29.02 -25.08
N TYR A 867 26.72 -29.77 -25.32
CA TYR A 867 25.42 -29.73 -24.64
C TYR A 867 24.87 -31.16 -24.53
N ASP A 868 23.86 -31.35 -23.69
CA ASP A 868 23.37 -32.66 -23.29
C ASP A 868 22.00 -32.99 -23.90
N LYS A 869 21.98 -33.94 -24.84
CA LYS A 869 20.72 -34.41 -25.44
C LYS A 869 20.01 -35.39 -24.51
N PRO A 870 18.66 -35.38 -24.48
CA PRO A 870 17.91 -36.35 -23.71
C PRO A 870 17.96 -37.74 -24.36
N ALA A 871 18.20 -38.74 -23.52
CA ALA A 871 18.14 -40.16 -23.83
C ALA A 871 17.17 -40.83 -22.85
N PHE A 872 16.31 -41.72 -23.33
CA PHE A 872 15.33 -42.40 -22.48
C PHE A 872 15.46 -43.91 -22.64
N PHE A 873 15.50 -44.62 -21.53
CA PHE A 873 15.49 -46.07 -21.48
C PHE A 873 14.26 -46.55 -20.73
N CYS A 874 13.72 -47.70 -21.11
CA CYS A 874 12.54 -48.27 -20.48
C CYS A 874 12.75 -49.74 -20.07
N ALA A 875 12.01 -50.15 -19.04
CA ALA A 875 11.96 -51.52 -18.54
C ALA A 875 10.55 -51.84 -18.00
N GLU A 876 10.15 -53.11 -18.00
CA GLU A 876 8.87 -53.54 -17.40
C GLU A 876 8.90 -53.49 -15.87
N GLU A 877 10.05 -53.82 -15.27
CA GLU A 877 10.32 -53.73 -13.84
C GLU A 877 11.72 -53.13 -13.61
N PRO A 878 11.99 -52.49 -12.45
CA PRO A 878 13.28 -51.84 -12.19
C PRO A 878 14.50 -52.77 -12.28
N GLY A 879 14.33 -54.07 -12.01
CA GLY A 879 15.39 -55.07 -12.10
C GLY A 879 15.59 -55.70 -13.48
N ALA A 880 14.73 -55.38 -14.46
CA ALA A 880 14.83 -55.92 -15.82
C ALA A 880 15.91 -55.22 -16.64
N ALA A 881 16.24 -55.79 -17.81
CA ALA A 881 17.15 -55.16 -18.74
C ALA A 881 16.52 -53.88 -19.32
N TRP A 882 17.30 -52.80 -19.34
CA TRP A 882 16.87 -51.51 -19.86
C TRP A 882 17.10 -51.40 -21.36
N GLU A 883 16.03 -51.11 -22.11
CA GLU A 883 16.10 -50.94 -23.57
C GLU A 883 15.87 -49.48 -23.97
N ARG A 884 16.38 -49.05 -25.12
CA ARG A 884 16.17 -47.68 -25.61
C ARG A 884 14.69 -47.47 -25.91
N TRP A 885 14.09 -46.46 -25.28
CA TRP A 885 12.68 -46.17 -25.47
C TRP A 885 12.40 -45.56 -26.85
N GLU A 886 11.38 -46.06 -27.55
CA GLU A 886 11.04 -45.65 -28.92
C GLU A 886 10.47 -44.22 -29.01
N GLY A 887 10.03 -43.64 -27.89
CA GLY A 887 9.45 -42.30 -27.79
C GLY A 887 10.46 -41.16 -27.95
N ARG A 888 11.18 -41.09 -29.09
CA ARG A 888 12.23 -40.08 -29.33
C ARG A 888 11.69 -38.65 -29.26
N LEU A 889 12.29 -37.86 -28.35
CA LEU A 889 12.10 -36.42 -28.27
C LEU A 889 13.09 -35.70 -29.19
N HIS A 890 12.59 -34.85 -30.09
CA HIS A 890 13.43 -34.07 -31.00
C HIS A 890 13.47 -32.63 -30.52
N LEU A 891 14.64 -32.19 -30.06
CA LEU A 891 14.89 -30.82 -29.62
C LEU A 891 15.82 -30.08 -30.60
N SER A 892 15.79 -28.75 -30.55
CA SER A 892 16.71 -27.92 -31.33
C SER A 892 18.16 -28.06 -30.83
N GLU A 893 19.15 -27.72 -31.67
CA GLU A 893 20.55 -27.67 -31.21
C GLU A 893 20.71 -26.71 -30.02
N GLY A 894 21.27 -27.21 -28.91
CA GLY A 894 21.49 -26.47 -27.67
C GLY A 894 20.34 -26.49 -26.66
N GLU A 895 19.21 -27.13 -26.98
CA GLU A 895 18.12 -27.40 -26.03
C GLU A 895 18.35 -28.73 -25.29
N GLU A 896 18.05 -28.71 -24.00
CA GLU A 896 18.22 -29.83 -23.07
C GLU A 896 16.90 -30.08 -22.32
N VAL A 897 16.69 -31.31 -21.86
CA VAL A 897 15.60 -31.62 -20.90
C VAL A 897 16.18 -31.51 -19.50
N GLU A 898 15.62 -30.62 -18.71
CA GLU A 898 16.02 -30.44 -17.32
C GLU A 898 15.32 -31.44 -16.39
N TYR A 899 14.00 -31.62 -16.58
CA TYR A 899 13.19 -32.54 -15.77
C TYR A 899 12.20 -33.33 -16.62
N LEU A 900 11.98 -34.59 -16.25
CA LEU A 900 10.91 -35.45 -16.78
C LEU A 900 9.92 -35.81 -15.66
N ARG A 901 8.62 -35.60 -15.87
CA ARG A 901 7.58 -35.94 -14.89
C ARG A 901 6.45 -36.73 -15.54
N ALA A 902 6.03 -37.82 -14.91
CA ALA A 902 4.79 -38.51 -15.26
C ALA A 902 3.61 -37.80 -14.60
N ILE A 903 2.50 -37.66 -15.33
CA ILE A 903 1.30 -37.03 -14.80
C ILE A 903 0.45 -38.09 -14.09
N PRO A 904 0.20 -37.95 -12.77
CA PRO A 904 -0.53 -38.97 -12.00
C PRO A 904 -1.92 -39.25 -12.57
N GLY A 905 -2.27 -40.54 -12.63
CA GLY A 905 -3.58 -41.00 -13.11
C GLY A 905 -3.83 -40.81 -14.61
N THR A 906 -2.81 -40.46 -15.40
CA THR A 906 -2.96 -40.25 -16.85
C THR A 906 -1.86 -40.95 -17.67
N ALA A 907 -2.14 -41.15 -18.95
CA ALA A 907 -1.18 -41.64 -19.93
C ALA A 907 -0.39 -40.49 -20.60
N CYS A 908 0.11 -39.54 -19.79
CA CYS A 908 0.87 -38.38 -20.27
C CYS A 908 2.21 -38.19 -19.50
N LEU A 909 3.28 -37.85 -20.24
CA LEU A 909 4.56 -37.40 -19.68
C LEU A 909 4.76 -35.91 -19.98
N LEU A 910 5.49 -35.21 -19.11
CA LEU A 910 5.97 -33.85 -19.31
C LEU A 910 7.50 -33.82 -19.35
N ALA A 911 8.06 -33.11 -20.32
CA ALA A 911 9.47 -32.76 -20.40
C ALA A 911 9.61 -31.24 -20.29
N PHE A 912 10.40 -30.80 -19.31
CA PHE A 912 10.71 -29.39 -19.08
C PHE A 912 12.03 -29.06 -19.78
N CYS A 913 11.97 -28.25 -20.82
CA CYS A 913 13.06 -28.04 -21.77
C CYS A 913 13.61 -26.61 -21.69
N LYS A 914 14.93 -26.46 -21.67
CA LYS A 914 15.60 -25.14 -21.69
C LYS A 914 16.86 -25.17 -22.54
N TYR A 915 17.37 -24.00 -22.90
CA TYR A 915 18.68 -23.89 -23.54
C TYR A 915 19.82 -23.94 -22.52
N ARG A 916 20.95 -24.56 -22.89
CA ARG A 916 22.18 -24.48 -22.09
C ARG A 916 22.72 -23.06 -22.07
N SER A 917 22.94 -22.49 -20.88
CA SER A 917 23.36 -21.08 -20.72
C SER A 917 24.66 -20.73 -21.45
N PHE A 918 25.61 -21.66 -21.51
CA PHE A 918 26.84 -21.45 -22.28
C PHE A 918 26.55 -21.37 -23.79
N TYR A 919 25.67 -22.23 -24.31
CA TYR A 919 25.29 -22.25 -25.71
C TYR A 919 24.61 -20.94 -26.13
N THR A 920 23.65 -20.45 -25.34
CA THR A 920 22.95 -19.17 -25.63
C THR A 920 23.92 -17.99 -25.68
N THR A 921 24.86 -17.96 -24.74
CA THR A 921 25.91 -16.93 -24.63
C THR A 921 26.81 -16.92 -25.86
N VAL A 922 27.39 -18.07 -26.23
CA VAL A 922 28.37 -18.12 -27.33
C VAL A 922 27.74 -18.03 -28.72
N LYS A 923 26.49 -18.48 -28.88
CA LYS A 923 25.73 -18.35 -30.14
C LYS A 923 24.96 -17.03 -30.24
N LYS A 924 24.98 -16.19 -29.20
CA LYS A 924 24.27 -14.90 -29.12
C LYS A 924 22.78 -15.03 -29.48
N LYS A 925 22.15 -16.10 -29.02
CA LYS A 925 20.75 -16.39 -29.35
C LYS A 925 19.85 -15.46 -28.53
N THR A 926 19.00 -14.70 -29.21
CA THR A 926 18.09 -13.72 -28.60
C THR A 926 16.71 -14.28 -28.28
N ASN A 927 16.35 -15.44 -28.84
CA ASN A 927 15.09 -16.13 -28.57
C ASN A 927 15.39 -17.48 -27.91
N THR A 928 15.35 -17.52 -26.59
CA THR A 928 15.78 -18.66 -25.75
C THR A 928 14.72 -19.05 -24.72
N SER A 929 13.45 -18.80 -25.01
CA SER A 929 12.36 -19.17 -24.11
C SER A 929 12.39 -20.67 -23.83
N SER A 930 12.42 -21.02 -22.55
CA SER A 930 12.16 -22.36 -22.05
C SER A 930 10.76 -22.83 -22.48
N SER A 931 10.55 -24.15 -22.54
CA SER A 931 9.27 -24.74 -22.98
C SER A 931 8.93 -26.02 -22.22
N VAL A 932 7.65 -26.37 -22.21
CA VAL A 932 7.18 -27.65 -21.66
C VAL A 932 6.55 -28.46 -22.79
N MET A 933 7.04 -29.68 -22.97
CA MET A 933 6.53 -30.63 -23.95
C MET A 933 5.82 -31.77 -23.26
N TYR A 934 4.84 -32.38 -23.94
CA TYR A 934 4.13 -33.55 -23.45
C TYR A 934 4.19 -34.71 -24.44
N TYR A 935 4.17 -35.94 -23.92
CA TYR A 935 4.09 -37.17 -24.70
C TYR A 935 2.79 -37.91 -24.42
N VAL A 936 2.09 -38.31 -25.48
CA VAL A 936 0.97 -39.26 -25.42
C VAL A 936 1.24 -40.40 -26.40
N GLN A 937 1.03 -41.64 -25.93
CA GLN A 937 1.23 -42.83 -26.75
C GLN A 937 0.42 -42.76 -28.05
N GLY A 938 1.06 -43.05 -29.18
CA GLY A 938 0.46 -42.96 -30.52
C GLY A 938 0.38 -41.56 -31.13
N LYS A 939 0.58 -40.48 -30.35
CA LYS A 939 0.60 -39.09 -30.84
C LYS A 939 1.99 -38.44 -30.85
N GLY A 940 2.94 -39.01 -30.11
CA GLY A 940 4.31 -38.49 -29.98
C GLY A 940 4.41 -37.25 -29.09
N TRP A 941 5.58 -36.61 -29.11
CA TRP A 941 5.88 -35.39 -28.36
C TRP A 941 5.28 -34.15 -29.02
N ARG A 942 4.72 -33.24 -28.21
CA ARG A 942 4.09 -31.98 -28.63
C ARG A 942 4.30 -30.89 -27.58
N ASN A 943 4.12 -29.62 -27.95
CA ASN A 943 4.21 -28.50 -26.99
C ASN A 943 2.94 -28.39 -26.15
N CYS A 944 3.08 -28.22 -24.83
CA CYS A 944 1.98 -27.81 -23.97
C CYS A 944 1.54 -26.39 -24.29
N THR A 945 0.28 -26.05 -23.98
CA THR A 945 -0.04 -24.63 -23.71
C THR A 945 0.51 -24.30 -22.33
N TRP A 946 1.37 -23.28 -22.28
CA TRP A 946 1.97 -22.81 -21.05
C TRP A 946 1.95 -21.27 -21.06
N PRO A 947 1.21 -20.60 -20.17
CA PRO A 947 0.95 -19.15 -20.22
C PRO A 947 2.14 -18.25 -19.87
N GLU A 948 3.24 -18.80 -19.34
CA GLU A 948 4.41 -18.03 -18.91
C GLU A 948 5.48 -17.94 -19.99
N ASN A 949 6.00 -16.73 -20.25
CA ASN A 949 6.98 -16.45 -21.31
C ASN A 949 8.45 -16.64 -20.87
N ASP A 950 8.72 -16.62 -19.56
CA ASP A 950 10.05 -16.83 -18.98
C ASP A 950 9.96 -17.94 -17.92
N LEU A 951 10.41 -19.15 -18.29
CA LEU A 951 10.30 -20.32 -17.42
C LEU A 951 11.66 -20.65 -16.82
N SER A 952 11.77 -20.42 -15.51
CA SER A 952 12.77 -21.07 -14.67
C SER A 952 12.15 -22.31 -14.02
N PHE A 953 12.73 -23.47 -14.30
CA PHE A 953 12.31 -24.72 -13.69
C PHE A 953 13.24 -25.02 -12.53
N HIS A 954 12.68 -25.15 -11.33
CA HIS A 954 13.44 -25.69 -10.21
C HIS A 954 12.65 -26.82 -9.57
N ASP A 955 13.02 -28.06 -9.90
CA ASP A 955 12.39 -29.30 -9.47
C ASP A 955 10.85 -29.26 -9.46
N PRO A 956 10.19 -29.33 -10.63
CA PRO A 956 8.75 -29.22 -10.75
C PRO A 956 8.04 -30.39 -10.08
N VAL A 957 7.02 -30.07 -9.28
CA VAL A 957 6.22 -31.04 -8.54
C VAL A 957 4.87 -31.21 -9.22
N VAL A 958 4.56 -32.43 -9.70
CA VAL A 958 3.30 -32.73 -10.40
C VAL A 958 2.46 -33.66 -9.55
N THR A 959 1.21 -33.27 -9.32
CA THR A 959 0.24 -34.10 -8.58
C THR A 959 -1.20 -33.92 -9.08
N ALA A 960 -2.15 -34.64 -8.49
CA ALA A 960 -3.57 -34.57 -8.81
C ALA A 960 -4.43 -34.51 -7.54
N MET A 961 -5.42 -33.62 -7.51
CA MET A 961 -6.39 -33.54 -6.42
C MET A 961 -7.77 -33.13 -6.95
N GLY A 962 -8.84 -33.75 -6.44
CA GLY A 962 -10.21 -33.38 -6.83
C GLY A 962 -10.51 -33.50 -8.33
N GLY A 963 -9.82 -34.40 -9.04
CA GLY A 963 -9.91 -34.54 -10.50
C GLY A 963 -9.15 -33.47 -11.30
N THR A 964 -8.45 -32.55 -10.63
CA THR A 964 -7.61 -31.51 -11.26
C THR A 964 -6.13 -31.89 -11.15
N LEU A 965 -5.41 -31.81 -12.27
CA LEU A 965 -3.96 -31.97 -12.29
C LEU A 965 -3.31 -30.64 -11.92
N MET A 966 -2.27 -30.72 -11.09
CA MET A 966 -1.53 -29.57 -10.58
C MET A 966 -0.05 -29.76 -10.87
N CYS A 967 0.61 -28.69 -11.29
CA CYS A 967 2.06 -28.62 -11.47
C CYS A 967 2.56 -27.37 -10.78
N PHE A 968 3.41 -27.56 -9.77
CA PHE A 968 4.06 -26.48 -9.04
C PHE A 968 5.44 -26.26 -9.63
N THR A 969 5.68 -25.04 -10.12
CA THR A 969 6.98 -24.55 -10.58
C THR A 969 7.40 -23.36 -9.70
N TRP A 970 8.55 -22.73 -9.97
CA TRP A 970 9.11 -21.68 -9.11
C TRP A 970 8.14 -20.50 -8.90
N GLY A 971 7.40 -20.51 -7.78
CA GLY A 971 6.40 -19.49 -7.44
C GLY A 971 5.06 -19.61 -8.16
N ASN A 972 4.83 -20.62 -8.99
CA ASN A 972 3.64 -20.73 -9.85
C ASN A 972 2.90 -22.06 -9.65
N LEU A 973 1.57 -21.97 -9.55
CA LEU A 973 0.66 -23.11 -9.58
C LEU A 973 -0.06 -23.17 -10.93
N MET A 974 0.23 -24.23 -11.66
CA MET A 974 -0.38 -24.54 -12.95
C MET A 974 -1.38 -25.66 -12.78
N THR A 975 -2.56 -25.51 -13.38
CA THR A 975 -3.61 -26.53 -13.36
C THR A 975 -4.00 -26.99 -14.75
N SER A 976 -4.38 -28.27 -14.86
CA SER A 976 -4.89 -28.85 -16.09
C SER A 976 -5.96 -29.89 -15.83
N GLN A 977 -6.91 -30.02 -16.75
CA GLN A 977 -7.86 -31.13 -16.78
C GLN A 977 -7.39 -32.26 -17.72
N LYS A 978 -6.42 -31.97 -18.61
CA LYS A 978 -6.01 -32.88 -19.69
C LYS A 978 -4.54 -33.30 -19.61
N GLY A 979 -3.74 -32.59 -18.83
CA GLY A 979 -2.30 -32.83 -18.64
C GLY A 979 -1.40 -32.16 -19.69
N TYR A 980 -1.98 -31.47 -20.67
CA TYR A 980 -1.23 -30.75 -21.72
C TYR A 980 -1.79 -29.36 -22.02
N ASP A 981 -2.93 -29.02 -21.40
CA ASP A 981 -3.53 -27.70 -21.48
C ASP A 981 -3.48 -27.03 -20.12
N TRP A 982 -2.44 -26.24 -19.86
CA TRP A 982 -2.12 -25.71 -18.54
C TRP A 982 -2.53 -24.25 -18.40
N LYS A 983 -3.12 -23.92 -17.25
CA LYS A 983 -3.54 -22.56 -16.90
C LYS A 983 -2.97 -22.17 -15.55
N ARG A 984 -2.56 -20.91 -15.43
CA ARG A 984 -2.12 -20.33 -14.16
C ARG A 984 -3.33 -20.10 -13.27
N GLN A 985 -3.29 -20.57 -12.02
CA GLN A 985 -4.39 -20.42 -11.08
C GLN A 985 -4.19 -19.24 -10.13
N SER A 986 -2.96 -19.02 -9.64
CA SER A 986 -2.62 -17.91 -8.76
C SER A 986 -1.11 -17.64 -8.77
N ASP A 987 -0.73 -16.45 -8.29
CA ASP A 987 0.66 -16.04 -8.12
C ASP A 987 1.10 -16.38 -6.68
N ALA A 988 2.28 -17.00 -6.54
CA ALA A 988 3.02 -17.28 -5.30
C ALA A 988 2.61 -18.49 -4.44
N LEU A 989 2.78 -19.71 -4.98
CA LEU A 989 2.88 -20.95 -4.18
C LEU A 989 4.19 -21.68 -4.50
N THR A 990 5.12 -21.70 -3.56
CA THR A 990 6.39 -22.45 -3.69
C THR A 990 6.42 -23.58 -2.69
N ILE A 991 6.27 -24.80 -3.19
CA ILE A 991 6.22 -26.02 -2.38
C ILE A 991 7.48 -26.87 -2.57
N GLU A 992 7.86 -27.61 -1.54
CA GLU A 992 8.94 -28.59 -1.62
C GLU A 992 8.40 -29.92 -2.19
N THR A 993 7.30 -30.40 -1.63
CA THR A 993 6.68 -31.69 -1.96
C THR A 993 5.20 -31.71 -1.54
N PHE A 994 4.53 -32.86 -1.62
CA PHE A 994 3.14 -33.03 -1.22
C PHE A 994 2.90 -34.35 -0.48
N TYR A 995 1.91 -34.34 0.41
CA TYR A 995 1.43 -35.52 1.13
C TYR A 995 -0.10 -35.57 1.05
N HIS A 996 -0.62 -36.52 0.26
CA HIS A 996 -2.06 -36.77 0.21
C HIS A 996 -2.48 -37.60 1.41
N LEU A 997 -3.34 -37.01 2.24
CA LEU A 997 -4.03 -37.69 3.32
C LEU A 997 -5.45 -38.05 2.86
N LYS A 998 -6.19 -38.78 3.68
CA LYS A 998 -7.54 -39.25 3.35
C LYS A 998 -8.52 -38.14 2.95
N ASP A 999 -8.51 -37.00 3.65
CA ASP A 999 -9.52 -35.94 3.51
C ASP A 999 -8.94 -34.60 3.00
N LEU A 1000 -7.61 -34.47 2.98
CA LEU A 1000 -6.89 -33.24 2.60
C LEU A 1000 -5.47 -33.58 2.19
N SER A 1001 -4.73 -32.59 1.69
CA SER A 1001 -3.31 -32.73 1.37
C SER A 1001 -2.48 -31.62 1.99
N LEU A 1002 -1.26 -31.96 2.37
CA LEU A 1002 -0.27 -31.05 2.93
C LEU A 1002 0.81 -30.75 1.88
N PHE A 1003 1.22 -29.49 1.82
CA PHE A 1003 2.21 -28.98 0.89
C PHE A 1003 3.21 -28.09 1.66
N PRO A 1004 4.28 -28.67 2.21
CA PRO A 1004 5.33 -27.90 2.88
C PRO A 1004 5.97 -26.89 1.92
N SER A 1005 6.25 -25.69 2.41
CA SER A 1005 6.87 -24.66 1.59
C SER A 1005 8.37 -24.90 1.45
N ARG A 1006 8.90 -24.68 0.24
CA ARG A 1006 10.35 -24.84 -0.05
C ARG A 1006 11.22 -23.76 0.57
N ASN A 1007 10.72 -22.52 0.66
CA ASN A 1007 11.54 -21.37 1.07
C ASN A 1007 11.30 -20.98 2.54
N ASN A 1008 10.21 -21.45 3.14
CA ASN A 1008 9.87 -21.20 4.53
C ASN A 1008 9.40 -22.50 5.17
N HIS A 1009 10.32 -23.24 5.79
CA HIS A 1009 10.02 -24.55 6.36
C HIS A 1009 9.07 -24.49 7.58
N GLN A 1010 8.79 -23.30 8.13
CA GLN A 1010 7.74 -23.13 9.14
C GLN A 1010 6.34 -23.08 8.51
N ARG A 1011 6.22 -23.03 7.18
CA ARG A 1011 4.95 -22.88 6.48
C ARG A 1011 4.54 -24.18 5.81
N ILE A 1012 3.32 -24.62 6.11
CA ILE A 1012 2.67 -25.75 5.42
C ILE A 1012 1.37 -25.24 4.80
N HIS A 1013 1.22 -25.43 3.50
CA HIS A 1013 -0.05 -25.17 2.83
C HIS A 1013 -0.96 -26.41 2.92
N VAL A 1014 -2.24 -26.20 3.16
CA VAL A 1014 -3.25 -27.24 3.33
C VAL A 1014 -4.37 -27.01 2.32
N SER A 1015 -4.70 -28.03 1.55
CA SER A 1015 -5.80 -27.98 0.58
C SER A 1015 -6.63 -29.26 0.63
N HIS A 1016 -7.93 -29.14 0.41
CA HIS A 1016 -8.86 -30.28 0.36
C HIS A 1016 -9.40 -30.54 -1.07
N ASP A 1017 -9.26 -29.55 -1.96
CA ASP A 1017 -9.84 -29.53 -3.31
C ASP A 1017 -8.82 -29.24 -4.41
N GLY A 1018 -7.59 -28.84 -4.06
CA GLY A 1018 -6.57 -28.39 -4.99
C GLY A 1018 -6.85 -27.01 -5.59
N GLN A 1019 -7.84 -26.28 -5.07
CA GLN A 1019 -8.18 -24.93 -5.50
C GLN A 1019 -7.90 -23.88 -4.43
N ALA A 1020 -8.29 -24.17 -3.19
CA ALA A 1020 -8.03 -23.31 -2.06
C ALA A 1020 -6.87 -23.87 -1.23
N PHE A 1021 -5.85 -23.04 -1.01
CA PHE A 1021 -4.70 -23.35 -0.16
C PHE A 1021 -4.74 -22.46 1.07
N LYS A 1022 -4.83 -23.07 2.25
CA LYS A 1022 -4.76 -22.38 3.55
C LYS A 1022 -3.39 -22.59 4.17
N GLU A 1023 -2.93 -21.64 4.97
CA GLU A 1023 -1.61 -21.70 5.58
C GLU A 1023 -1.69 -22.15 7.03
N ILE A 1024 -0.84 -23.10 7.40
CA ILE A 1024 -0.47 -23.37 8.79
C ILE A 1024 0.96 -22.87 9.00
N MET A 1025 1.16 -22.12 10.08
CA MET A 1025 2.47 -21.71 10.56
C MET A 1025 2.85 -22.58 11.76
N LEU A 1026 4.01 -23.21 11.66
CA LEU A 1026 4.67 -23.93 12.75
C LEU A 1026 5.29 -22.93 13.73
N GLU A 1027 5.68 -23.39 14.92
CA GLU A 1027 6.39 -22.55 15.89
C GLU A 1027 7.77 -22.11 15.36
N GLU A 1028 8.25 -21.00 15.93
CA GLU A 1028 9.51 -20.39 15.54
C GLU A 1028 10.70 -21.32 15.80
N GLY A 1029 11.53 -21.51 14.78
CA GLY A 1029 12.69 -22.38 14.81
C GLY A 1029 13.02 -22.95 13.44
N SER A 1030 14.01 -23.83 13.38
CA SER A 1030 14.45 -24.49 12.16
C SER A 1030 13.73 -25.84 12.01
N TRP A 1031 12.83 -25.94 11.03
CA TRP A 1031 12.14 -27.17 10.66
C TRP A 1031 12.77 -27.77 9.40
N LYS A 1032 13.03 -29.09 9.38
CA LYS A 1032 13.67 -29.78 8.25
C LYS A 1032 13.11 -31.19 8.07
N TYR A 1033 13.18 -31.70 6.83
CA TYR A 1033 12.83 -33.09 6.50
C TYR A 1033 11.40 -33.47 6.89
N PHE A 1034 10.44 -32.58 6.63
CA PHE A 1034 9.03 -32.86 6.93
C PHE A 1034 8.51 -34.04 6.08
N ALA A 1035 7.84 -35.01 6.70
CA ALA A 1035 7.12 -36.07 6.02
C ALA A 1035 5.79 -36.39 6.71
N ALA A 1036 4.76 -36.77 5.95
CA ALA A 1036 3.43 -37.04 6.49
C ALA A 1036 2.69 -38.20 5.80
N ASN A 1037 1.88 -38.92 6.56
CA ASN A 1037 0.89 -39.88 6.06
C ASN A 1037 -0.34 -39.89 6.98
N ASP A 1038 -1.34 -40.75 6.76
CA ASP A 1038 -2.57 -40.76 7.57
C ASP A 1038 -2.34 -41.09 9.07
N GLN A 1039 -1.20 -41.65 9.47
CA GLN A 1039 -0.85 -41.90 10.87
C GLN A 1039 -0.39 -40.62 11.59
N GLY A 1040 0.19 -39.66 10.87
CA GLY A 1040 0.73 -38.42 11.44
C GLY A 1040 1.82 -37.79 10.56
N ALA A 1041 2.64 -36.94 11.18
CA ALA A 1041 3.79 -36.30 10.56
C ALA A 1041 5.08 -36.54 11.36
N LEU A 1042 6.22 -36.51 10.69
CA LEU A 1042 7.56 -36.53 11.28
C LEU A 1042 8.39 -35.38 10.73
N CYS A 1043 9.17 -34.73 11.57
CA CYS A 1043 10.05 -33.62 11.17
C CYS A 1043 11.20 -33.43 12.17
N VAL A 1044 12.34 -32.92 11.70
CA VAL A 1044 13.43 -32.46 12.56
C VAL A 1044 13.21 -31.01 12.90
N TYR A 1045 13.29 -30.66 14.18
CA TYR A 1045 13.07 -29.33 14.70
C TYR A 1045 14.20 -28.90 15.62
N ALA A 1046 14.74 -27.70 15.39
CA ALA A 1046 15.69 -27.05 16.29
C ALA A 1046 15.16 -25.66 16.68
N PRO A 1047 14.83 -25.42 17.97
CA PRO A 1047 14.40 -24.09 18.43
C PRO A 1047 15.54 -23.06 18.35
N ASP A 1048 16.78 -23.50 18.51
CA ASP A 1048 17.99 -22.67 18.43
C ASP A 1048 19.20 -23.47 17.88
N SER A 1049 20.41 -22.93 18.01
CA SER A 1049 21.65 -23.57 17.52
C SER A 1049 22.22 -24.65 18.45
N HIS A 1050 21.59 -24.94 19.59
CA HIS A 1050 22.11 -25.82 20.63
C HIS A 1050 21.29 -27.09 20.84
N GLU A 1051 20.01 -27.09 20.45
CA GLU A 1051 19.11 -28.22 20.65
C GLU A 1051 18.43 -28.63 19.33
N THR A 1052 18.38 -29.93 19.07
CA THR A 1052 17.69 -30.51 17.90
C THR A 1052 16.87 -31.74 18.32
N TYR A 1053 15.65 -31.83 17.82
CA TYR A 1053 14.68 -32.85 18.19
C TYR A 1053 14.05 -33.50 16.96
N LEU A 1054 13.78 -34.80 17.03
CA LEU A 1054 12.87 -35.48 16.11
C LEU A 1054 11.45 -35.37 16.68
N ARG A 1055 10.55 -34.73 15.94
CA ARG A 1055 9.18 -34.47 16.38
C ARG A 1055 8.15 -35.28 15.63
N VAL A 1056 7.13 -35.70 16.38
CA VAL A 1056 5.94 -36.40 15.89
C VAL A 1056 4.75 -35.44 15.92
N GLY A 1057 4.12 -35.25 14.77
CA GLY A 1057 2.94 -34.42 14.58
C GLY A 1057 1.67 -35.28 14.53
N THR A 1058 0.73 -35.03 15.44
CA THR A 1058 -0.59 -35.67 15.44
C THR A 1058 -1.61 -34.74 14.81
N PHE A 1059 -2.42 -35.25 13.88
CA PHE A 1059 -3.45 -34.44 13.23
C PHE A 1059 -4.69 -34.27 14.10
N VAL A 1060 -5.00 -33.03 14.47
CA VAL A 1060 -6.23 -32.68 15.17
C VAL A 1060 -7.30 -32.34 14.13
N ARG A 1061 -8.40 -33.09 14.13
CA ARG A 1061 -9.55 -32.87 13.23
C ARG A 1061 -10.82 -32.70 14.07
N GLN A 1062 -11.43 -31.52 14.02
CA GLN A 1062 -12.68 -31.24 14.75
C GLN A 1062 -13.76 -30.70 13.82
N VAL A 1063 -14.98 -31.23 13.92
CA VAL A 1063 -16.15 -30.66 13.24
C VAL A 1063 -16.67 -29.49 14.08
N LYS A 1064 -16.70 -28.30 13.50
CA LYS A 1064 -17.27 -27.09 14.09
C LYS A 1064 -18.77 -26.96 13.83
#